data_AF-A0AAD5HBV1-F1
#
_entry.id   AF-A0AAD5HBV1-F1
#
_cell.length_a   1.000
_cell.length_b   1.000
_cell.length_c   1.000
_cell.angle_alpha   90.00
_cell.angle_beta   90.00
_cell.angle_gamma   90.00
#
_symmetry.space_group_name_H-M   'P 1'
#
loop_
_entity.id
_entity.type
_entity.pdbx_description
1 polymer ?
#
loop_
_entity_poly.entity_id
_entity_poly.type
_entity_poly.pdbx_seq_one_letter_code
_entity_poly.pdbx_strand_id
1 'polypeptide(L)'
;MSWPKVRQRWRIPILLAVVVLVVLQYLALSIHESSNSGSQLNHDLGDAYDQDARVSSKPSEKVEEEEIERKPHTVLQGVKGFNARLPKIQRPQVDESPEAKVVREYRQQAVKNAFNHTWTGYRKYAFKHDEVKPNTNGTVDGFGGWGATLVDSLSTMLVMGFQDEFNEAVQAIEGINYNRTANSVPISVFETIIRHLGGLLSAYELSGHEILLTKAEELGQVLMPAFDTPYDLPHHWWYLERDNFSLIAEVGTVQLEFMTLSHYTGDPQYARKAQRITDYVESMGIEQNMHIPGLYPTTMDVGRGEFTNSISSFGGAGDSAFEYFLKQYLLVDGTVPQYKRMYIESMEGMRRYLLRQLPQSDLLYLTPYNTVSRTPEFVMDHLSCFVPGMLAIGAKLFDREEDLLIAKGLLETCVFMYQSSATGLCPERWTYYELKTEVFNGKTYNKSLKEIRRDRFVLFHPHADEAQIAANEEQEAARDQIHHTPPPSGQNVTEDMATAVGKRPGMSNFRRGGDLMYLLRPETVESLYVLYRITGDPKYQDYGWKIFEAIEKYCKTPTAYSSIRSVDFVPTEEVGVEDNQNDSMESFFMAETLKYLYLLFSEDDVISLDKFVFNTEAHPLMRRPWTSDSAASIDYVAPVQQTVFSASPSDDSDDIADVK
;
A
#
# COMPACT_ATOMS: atom_id res chain seq x y z
N MET A 1 -7.00 -55.02 -63.94
CA MET A 1 -5.85 -54.44 -64.66
C MET A 1 -5.04 -53.62 -63.68
N SER A 2 -3.80 -54.04 -63.44
CA SER A 2 -2.86 -53.48 -62.46
C SER A 2 -2.38 -52.08 -62.83
N TRP A 3 -2.40 -51.15 -61.87
CA TRP A 3 -1.60 -49.93 -61.92
C TRP A 3 -0.45 -50.04 -60.89
N PRO A 4 0.80 -49.74 -61.28
CA PRO A 4 1.97 -50.06 -60.47
C PRO A 4 2.23 -49.02 -59.36
N LYS A 5 2.62 -49.52 -58.18
CA LYS A 5 3.25 -48.77 -57.09
C LYS A 5 4.60 -48.22 -57.57
N VAL A 6 4.63 -46.97 -58.03
CA VAL A 6 5.89 -46.22 -58.22
C VAL A 6 5.70 -44.77 -57.76
N ARG A 7 6.66 -44.30 -56.94
CA ARG A 7 6.92 -42.91 -56.49
C ARG A 7 6.21 -42.42 -55.22
N GLN A 8 6.52 -43.07 -54.09
CA GLN A 8 6.41 -42.44 -52.76
C GLN A 8 7.75 -41.87 -52.23
N ARG A 9 8.86 -42.05 -52.96
CA ARG A 9 10.21 -41.60 -52.56
C ARG A 9 10.53 -40.13 -52.85
N TRP A 10 9.74 -39.45 -53.68
CA TRP A 10 10.04 -38.07 -54.11
C TRP A 10 9.06 -37.01 -53.58
N ARG A 11 7.99 -37.40 -52.86
CA ARG A 11 6.98 -36.46 -52.37
C ARG A 11 7.52 -35.47 -51.34
N ILE A 12 8.33 -35.95 -50.40
CA ILE A 12 8.94 -35.14 -49.35
C ILE A 12 10.00 -34.16 -49.91
N PRO A 13 10.96 -34.59 -50.75
CA PRO A 13 11.93 -33.64 -51.32
C PRO A 13 11.30 -32.64 -52.30
N ILE A 14 10.21 -32.99 -53.01
CA ILE A 14 9.47 -32.04 -53.86
C ILE A 14 8.73 -31.01 -53.01
N LEU A 15 8.08 -31.43 -51.91
CA LEU A 15 7.43 -30.51 -50.97
C LEU A 15 8.44 -29.56 -50.32
N LEU A 16 9.61 -30.06 -49.91
CA LEU A 16 10.69 -29.23 -49.39
C LEU A 16 11.23 -28.24 -50.43
N ALA A 17 11.40 -28.67 -51.68
CA ALA A 17 11.83 -27.78 -52.76
C ALA A 17 10.81 -26.66 -53.04
N VAL A 18 9.51 -26.96 -52.97
CA VAL A 18 8.44 -25.95 -53.13
C VAL A 18 8.44 -24.96 -51.96
N VAL A 19 8.60 -25.42 -50.72
CA VAL A 19 8.69 -24.54 -49.54
C VAL A 19 9.91 -23.62 -49.62
N VAL A 20 11.07 -24.15 -50.02
CA VAL A 20 12.30 -23.35 -50.22
C VAL A 20 12.11 -22.31 -51.33
N LEU A 21 11.47 -22.67 -52.43
CA LEU A 21 11.18 -21.71 -53.51
C LEU A 21 10.22 -20.59 -53.06
N VAL A 22 9.19 -20.92 -52.26
CA VAL A 22 8.26 -19.91 -51.71
C VAL A 22 8.98 -18.97 -50.73
N VAL A 23 9.87 -19.50 -49.87
CA VAL A 23 10.67 -18.68 -48.95
C VAL A 23 11.66 -17.79 -49.70
N LEU A 24 12.33 -18.30 -50.74
CA LEU A 24 13.22 -17.51 -51.58
C LEU A 24 12.47 -16.41 -52.34
N GLN A 25 11.25 -16.69 -52.80
CA GLN A 25 10.41 -15.70 -53.48
C GLN A 25 9.89 -14.61 -52.53
N TYR A 26 9.58 -14.98 -51.27
CA TYR A 26 9.21 -14.03 -50.22
C TYR A 26 10.40 -13.14 -49.80
N LEU A 27 11.60 -13.72 -49.69
CA LEU A 27 12.84 -12.96 -49.43
C LEU A 27 13.19 -12.02 -50.59
N ALA A 28 13.01 -12.45 -51.84
CA ALA A 28 13.24 -11.59 -53.01
C ALA A 28 12.27 -10.40 -53.08
N LEU A 29 11.01 -10.58 -52.70
CA LEU A 29 10.02 -9.50 -52.61
C LEU A 29 10.35 -8.52 -51.48
N SER A 30 10.77 -9.04 -50.31
CA SER A 30 11.17 -8.22 -49.16
C SER A 30 12.41 -7.36 -49.44
N ILE A 31 13.36 -7.89 -50.24
CA ILE A 31 14.55 -7.14 -50.65
C ILE A 31 14.20 -6.06 -51.69
N HIS A 32 13.22 -6.30 -52.56
CA HIS A 32 12.79 -5.33 -53.58
C HIS A 32 12.07 -4.11 -52.96
N GLU A 33 11.25 -4.30 -51.92
CA GLU A 33 10.60 -3.22 -51.18
C GLU A 33 11.57 -2.34 -50.38
N SER A 34 12.68 -2.89 -49.89
CA SER A 34 13.70 -2.10 -49.18
C SER A 34 14.55 -1.21 -50.09
N SER A 35 14.51 -1.42 -51.41
CA SER A 35 15.36 -0.72 -52.38
C SER A 35 14.72 0.49 -53.07
N ASN A 36 13.43 0.77 -52.82
CA ASN A 36 12.66 1.77 -53.57
C ASN A 36 12.15 2.98 -52.75
N SER A 37 12.58 3.14 -51.50
CA SER A 37 12.31 4.35 -50.69
C SER A 37 13.60 5.13 -50.40
N GLY A 38 14.29 5.51 -51.47
CA GLY A 38 15.48 6.36 -51.37
C GLY A 38 15.71 7.16 -52.65
N SER A 39 15.63 8.48 -52.52
CA SER A 39 16.03 9.53 -53.47
C SER A 39 15.04 9.94 -54.56
N GLN A 40 14.51 11.17 -54.41
CA GLN A 40 14.22 12.23 -55.39
C GLN A 40 13.22 13.21 -54.71
N LEU A 41 13.37 14.53 -54.65
CA LEU A 41 14.26 15.52 -55.27
C LEU A 41 14.02 16.86 -54.54
N ASN A 42 15.09 17.58 -54.18
CA ASN A 42 15.07 19.03 -53.95
C ASN A 42 15.18 19.75 -55.29
N HIS A 43 14.37 20.78 -55.56
CA HIS A 43 14.80 22.15 -55.93
C HIS A 43 13.64 23.06 -56.37
N ASP A 44 13.59 24.24 -55.72
CA ASP A 44 13.28 25.61 -56.18
C ASP A 44 12.07 26.01 -57.01
N LEU A 45 11.48 27.13 -56.54
CA LEU A 45 11.02 28.38 -57.23
C LEU A 45 9.77 28.88 -56.44
N GLY A 46 9.65 30.08 -55.90
CA GLY A 46 10.19 31.40 -56.27
C GLY A 46 9.04 32.35 -56.61
N ASP A 47 8.80 33.34 -55.73
CA ASP A 47 8.20 34.67 -55.98
C ASP A 47 6.66 34.92 -56.08
N ALA A 48 6.15 35.58 -55.02
CA ALA A 48 5.75 37.01 -54.98
C ALA A 48 4.26 37.47 -55.03
N TYR A 49 4.05 38.54 -54.23
CA TYR A 49 2.97 39.56 -54.13
C TYR A 49 1.66 39.21 -53.39
N ASP A 50 1.01 40.07 -52.59
CA ASP A 50 1.30 41.32 -51.84
C ASP A 50 -0.02 41.72 -51.10
N GLN A 51 0.09 42.45 -49.98
CA GLN A 51 -0.84 43.45 -49.38
C GLN A 51 -2.37 43.13 -49.30
N ASP A 52 -3.11 43.36 -48.22
CA ASP A 52 -3.10 44.43 -47.21
C ASP A 52 -4.15 44.12 -46.14
N ALA A 53 -3.88 44.44 -44.86
CA ALA A 53 -4.84 45.02 -43.89
C ALA A 53 -4.22 45.09 -42.49
N ARG A 54 -3.63 46.25 -42.17
CA ARG A 54 -3.27 46.65 -40.81
C ARG A 54 -4.48 47.25 -40.09
N VAL A 55 -4.78 46.77 -38.88
CA VAL A 55 -5.31 47.61 -37.79
C VAL A 55 -4.58 47.25 -36.49
N SER A 56 -4.19 48.29 -35.76
CA SER A 56 -3.21 48.32 -34.69
C SER A 56 -3.85 48.22 -33.31
N SER A 57 -3.25 47.49 -32.37
CA SER A 57 -3.06 47.93 -30.98
C SER A 57 -2.08 47.04 -30.20
N LYS A 58 -0.85 47.56 -30.00
CA LYS A 58 0.14 47.40 -28.91
C LYS A 58 0.47 46.04 -28.26
N PRO A 59 1.75 45.83 -27.83
CA PRO A 59 2.32 44.53 -27.56
C PRO A 59 2.19 44.11 -26.09
N SER A 60 1.74 42.87 -25.84
CA SER A 60 2.01 42.17 -24.58
C SER A 60 3.40 41.56 -24.67
N GLU A 61 4.21 41.73 -23.62
CA GLU A 61 5.49 41.06 -23.46
C GLU A 61 5.33 39.55 -23.72
N LYS A 62 6.16 39.04 -24.64
CA LYS A 62 6.35 37.59 -24.78
C LYS A 62 7.04 37.11 -23.51
N VAL A 63 6.29 36.45 -22.64
CA VAL A 63 6.86 35.47 -21.73
C VAL A 63 7.33 34.33 -22.62
N GLU A 64 8.64 34.15 -22.74
CA GLU A 64 9.21 32.93 -23.28
C GLU A 64 8.82 31.81 -22.32
N GLU A 65 7.83 31.01 -22.70
CA GLU A 65 7.63 29.69 -22.12
C GLU A 65 8.84 28.84 -22.53
N GLU A 66 9.83 28.76 -21.64
CA GLU A 66 10.80 27.67 -21.68
C GLU A 66 10.02 26.36 -21.50
N GLU A 67 9.80 25.67 -22.60
CA GLU A 67 9.39 24.27 -22.62
C GLU A 67 10.53 23.46 -22.01
N ILE A 68 10.54 23.37 -20.67
CA ILE A 68 11.46 22.51 -19.93
C ILE A 68 11.10 21.08 -20.33
N GLU A 69 11.89 20.49 -21.21
CA GLU A 69 11.91 19.07 -21.52
C GLU A 69 12.17 18.31 -20.20
N ARG A 70 11.08 17.97 -19.47
CA ARG A 70 11.15 17.29 -18.17
C ARG A 70 11.61 15.87 -18.45
N LYS A 71 12.89 15.57 -18.23
CA LYS A 71 13.37 14.18 -18.27
C LYS A 71 12.58 13.37 -17.22
N PRO A 72 12.04 12.18 -17.55
CA PRO A 72 11.21 11.39 -16.64
C PRO A 72 11.87 11.18 -15.26
N HIS A 73 13.19 10.96 -15.24
CA HIS A 73 13.95 10.76 -14.01
C HIS A 73 14.01 11.97 -13.07
N THR A 74 13.90 13.21 -13.58
CA THR A 74 13.92 14.41 -12.71
C THR A 74 12.62 14.61 -11.93
N VAL A 75 11.50 14.04 -12.40
CA VAL A 75 10.20 14.17 -11.72
C VAL A 75 10.09 13.18 -10.54
N LEU A 76 10.75 12.03 -10.63
CA LEU A 76 10.86 11.06 -9.53
C LEU A 76 11.61 11.62 -8.30
N GLN A 77 12.32 12.74 -8.48
CA GLN A 77 12.99 13.48 -7.42
C GLN A 77 12.09 14.56 -6.80
N GLY A 78 10.79 14.58 -7.10
CA GLY A 78 9.79 15.50 -6.55
C GLY A 78 9.85 16.93 -7.11
N VAL A 79 9.04 17.83 -6.55
CA VAL A 79 8.93 19.22 -7.02
C VAL A 79 10.26 19.97 -6.80
N LYS A 80 10.85 20.48 -7.89
CA LYS A 80 12.07 21.30 -7.83
C LYS A 80 11.82 22.57 -7.00
N GLY A 81 12.60 22.76 -5.94
CA GLY A 81 12.48 23.92 -5.05
C GLY A 81 11.43 23.79 -3.93
N PHE A 82 10.75 22.65 -3.82
CA PHE A 82 9.90 22.38 -2.66
C PHE A 82 10.77 22.20 -1.41
N ASN A 83 10.61 23.12 -0.46
CA ASN A 83 11.21 23.04 0.86
C ASN A 83 10.14 22.58 1.85
N ALA A 84 10.10 21.28 2.12
CA ALA A 84 9.18 20.69 3.09
C ALA A 84 9.31 21.38 4.46
N ARG A 85 8.18 21.71 5.08
CA ARG A 85 8.14 22.23 6.47
C ARG A 85 8.21 21.13 7.51
N LEU A 86 7.74 19.94 7.15
CA LEU A 86 7.78 18.79 8.04
C LEU A 86 9.22 18.27 8.20
N PRO A 87 9.52 17.62 9.35
CA PRO A 87 10.79 16.92 9.53
C PRO A 87 11.07 15.91 8.43
N LYS A 88 12.34 15.62 8.18
CA LYS A 88 12.74 14.52 7.29
C LYS A 88 12.35 13.18 7.92
N ILE A 89 11.74 12.33 7.11
CA ILE A 89 11.32 10.98 7.45
C ILE A 89 12.44 9.99 7.11
N GLN A 90 13.01 10.12 5.90
CA GLN A 90 14.03 9.18 5.45
C GLN A 90 15.38 9.46 6.09
N ARG A 91 16.21 8.41 6.19
CA ARG A 91 17.62 8.58 6.53
C ARG A 91 18.33 9.41 5.45
N PRO A 92 19.42 10.12 5.80
CA PRO A 92 20.32 10.68 4.80
C PRO A 92 20.87 9.58 3.88
N GLN A 93 21.13 9.92 2.62
CA GLN A 93 21.76 9.01 1.67
C GLN A 93 23.12 8.56 2.22
N VAL A 94 23.39 7.25 2.12
CA VAL A 94 24.65 6.64 2.54
C VAL A 94 25.31 6.01 1.32
N ASP A 95 26.62 6.15 1.20
CA ASP A 95 27.40 5.49 0.16
C ASP A 95 27.37 3.97 0.39
N GLU A 96 26.77 3.24 -0.55
CA GLU A 96 26.71 1.78 -0.52
C GLU A 96 28.04 1.16 -0.99
N SER A 97 28.39 -0.03 -0.47
CA SER A 97 29.56 -0.75 -0.97
C SER A 97 29.31 -1.29 -2.39
N PRO A 98 30.36 -1.46 -3.22
CA PRO A 98 30.21 -2.04 -4.57
C PRO A 98 29.50 -3.40 -4.57
N GLU A 99 29.74 -4.24 -3.56
CA GLU A 99 29.11 -5.57 -3.43
C GLU A 99 27.62 -5.44 -3.11
N ALA A 100 27.27 -4.56 -2.17
CA ALA A 100 25.87 -4.29 -1.81
C ALA A 100 25.09 -3.73 -3.00
N LYS A 101 25.72 -2.83 -3.77
CA LYS A 101 25.16 -2.28 -5.02
C LYS A 101 24.83 -3.37 -6.04
N VAL A 102 25.76 -4.29 -6.29
CA VAL A 102 25.54 -5.40 -7.24
C VAL A 102 24.35 -6.27 -6.82
N VAL A 103 24.23 -6.60 -5.52
CA VAL A 103 23.10 -7.38 -5.00
C VAL A 103 21.80 -6.60 -5.16
N ARG A 104 21.80 -5.33 -4.76
CA ARG A 104 20.62 -4.45 -4.86
C ARG A 104 20.13 -4.34 -6.30
N GLU A 105 21.00 -4.02 -7.25
CA GLU A 105 20.67 -3.89 -8.68
C GLU A 105 20.16 -5.20 -9.27
N TYR A 106 20.75 -6.35 -8.89
CA TYR A 106 20.25 -7.66 -9.29
C TYR A 106 18.81 -7.90 -8.81
N ARG A 107 18.53 -7.64 -7.53
CA ARG A 107 17.20 -7.80 -6.94
C ARG A 107 16.18 -6.86 -7.57
N GLN A 108 16.55 -5.59 -7.76
CA GLN A 108 15.74 -4.58 -8.43
C GLN A 108 15.39 -5.00 -9.86
N GLN A 109 16.37 -5.49 -10.63
CA GLN A 109 16.16 -5.95 -12.00
C GLN A 109 15.27 -7.20 -12.06
N ALA A 110 15.38 -8.11 -11.09
CA ALA A 110 14.52 -9.29 -11.02
C ALA A 110 13.04 -8.90 -10.83
N VAL A 111 12.75 -7.94 -9.95
CA VAL A 111 11.39 -7.41 -9.76
C VAL A 111 10.89 -6.70 -11.02
N LYS A 112 11.75 -5.90 -11.68
CA LYS A 112 11.41 -5.26 -12.96
C LYS A 112 11.08 -6.29 -14.05
N ASN A 113 11.78 -7.42 -14.08
CA ASN A 113 11.49 -8.52 -15.01
C ASN A 113 10.15 -9.20 -14.69
N ALA A 114 9.79 -9.35 -13.41
CA ALA A 114 8.48 -9.85 -13.00
C ALA A 114 7.36 -8.91 -13.45
N PHE A 115 7.53 -7.60 -13.31
CA PHE A 115 6.59 -6.61 -13.85
C PHE A 115 6.42 -6.74 -15.36
N ASN A 116 7.52 -6.83 -16.10
CA ASN A 116 7.47 -6.98 -17.55
C ASN A 116 6.77 -8.28 -17.99
N HIS A 117 7.03 -9.39 -17.29
CA HIS A 117 6.33 -10.67 -17.52
C HIS A 117 4.82 -10.50 -17.35
N THR A 118 4.39 -9.94 -16.22
CA THR A 118 2.98 -9.68 -15.90
C THR A 118 2.34 -8.75 -16.92
N TRP A 119 2.98 -7.62 -17.24
CA TRP A 119 2.48 -6.67 -18.22
C TRP A 119 2.32 -7.30 -19.60
N THR A 120 3.31 -8.08 -20.05
CA THR A 120 3.26 -8.77 -21.33
C THR A 120 2.09 -9.75 -21.40
N GLY A 121 1.84 -10.49 -20.32
CA GLY A 121 0.67 -11.36 -20.19
C GLY A 121 -0.65 -10.60 -20.23
N TYR A 122 -0.80 -9.59 -19.38
CA TYR A 122 -1.97 -8.73 -19.34
C TYR A 122 -2.25 -8.09 -20.71
N ARG A 123 -1.26 -7.44 -21.30
CA ARG A 123 -1.34 -6.79 -22.62
C ARG A 123 -1.76 -7.76 -23.72
N LYS A 124 -1.38 -9.03 -23.63
CA LYS A 124 -1.72 -10.05 -24.64
C LYS A 124 -3.13 -10.61 -24.48
N TYR A 125 -3.59 -10.83 -23.25
CA TYR A 125 -4.80 -11.61 -22.98
C TYR A 125 -5.96 -10.81 -22.38
N ALA A 126 -5.69 -9.67 -21.77
CA ALA A 126 -6.65 -8.90 -20.98
C ALA A 126 -6.55 -7.38 -21.20
N PHE A 127 -5.87 -6.91 -22.25
CA PHE A 127 -5.71 -5.48 -22.48
C PHE A 127 -7.06 -4.75 -22.54
N LYS A 128 -7.20 -3.67 -21.75
CA LYS A 128 -8.44 -2.89 -21.54
C LYS A 128 -9.55 -3.58 -20.73
N HIS A 129 -9.38 -4.85 -20.36
CA HIS A 129 -10.15 -5.46 -19.29
C HIS A 129 -9.52 -5.12 -17.95
N ASP A 130 -10.29 -5.25 -16.86
CA ASP A 130 -9.79 -4.89 -15.54
C ASP A 130 -8.61 -5.78 -15.15
N GLU A 131 -8.74 -7.09 -15.34
CA GLU A 131 -7.76 -8.07 -14.85
C GLU A 131 -7.60 -9.28 -15.78
N VAL A 132 -6.42 -9.91 -15.68
CA VAL A 132 -6.11 -11.17 -16.38
C VAL A 132 -6.34 -12.36 -15.44
N LYS A 133 -6.87 -13.45 -16.00
CA LYS A 133 -6.87 -14.77 -15.38
C LYS A 133 -5.58 -15.51 -15.75
N PRO A 134 -4.57 -15.57 -14.86
CA PRO A 134 -3.19 -15.92 -15.18
C PRO A 134 -2.95 -17.39 -15.55
N ASN A 135 -3.86 -18.32 -15.22
CA ASN A 135 -3.77 -19.73 -15.55
C ASN A 135 -4.56 -20.08 -16.82
N THR A 136 -5.72 -19.44 -17.03
CA THR A 136 -6.62 -19.74 -18.15
C THR A 136 -6.51 -18.78 -19.32
N ASN A 137 -5.77 -17.68 -19.19
CA ASN A 137 -5.69 -16.58 -20.16
C ASN A 137 -7.05 -15.91 -20.44
N GLY A 138 -7.95 -15.95 -19.47
CA GLY A 138 -9.22 -15.23 -19.49
C GLY A 138 -9.11 -13.82 -18.92
N THR A 139 -10.25 -13.17 -18.74
CA THR A 139 -10.38 -11.83 -18.15
C THR A 139 -11.43 -11.80 -17.05
N VAL A 140 -11.35 -10.79 -16.18
CA VAL A 140 -12.37 -10.43 -15.19
C VAL A 140 -12.54 -8.92 -15.23
N ASP A 141 -13.78 -8.44 -15.17
CA ASP A 141 -14.13 -7.03 -15.16
C ASP A 141 -14.93 -6.70 -13.88
N GLY A 142 -14.22 -6.69 -12.74
CA GLY A 142 -14.81 -6.43 -11.41
C GLY A 142 -14.90 -4.96 -11.03
N PHE A 143 -14.22 -4.07 -11.77
CA PHE A 143 -14.03 -2.66 -11.46
C PHE A 143 -14.65 -1.76 -12.53
N GLY A 144 -15.83 -2.16 -13.01
CA GLY A 144 -16.57 -1.44 -14.05
C GLY A 144 -16.11 -1.73 -15.48
N GLY A 145 -15.08 -2.55 -15.70
CA GLY A 145 -14.53 -2.85 -17.03
C GLY A 145 -13.83 -1.65 -17.65
N TRP A 146 -13.15 -0.85 -16.82
CA TRP A 146 -12.44 0.36 -17.22
C TRP A 146 -10.94 0.14 -17.35
N GLY A 147 -10.46 -1.07 -17.10
CA GLY A 147 -9.06 -1.42 -17.17
C GLY A 147 -8.33 -1.09 -15.87
N ALA A 148 -8.78 -1.62 -14.73
CA ALA A 148 -8.09 -1.46 -13.45
C ALA A 148 -6.57 -1.70 -13.55
N THR A 149 -6.12 -2.85 -14.07
CA THR A 149 -4.70 -3.15 -14.25
C THR A 149 -4.00 -2.17 -15.20
N LEU A 150 -4.70 -1.65 -16.21
CA LEU A 150 -4.17 -0.66 -17.15
C LEU A 150 -3.83 0.66 -16.44
N VAL A 151 -4.73 1.15 -15.59
CA VAL A 151 -4.56 2.43 -14.87
C VAL A 151 -3.60 2.28 -13.69
N ASP A 152 -3.76 1.21 -12.89
CA ASP A 152 -2.93 0.95 -11.71
C ASP A 152 -1.44 0.80 -12.05
N SER A 153 -1.15 0.26 -13.23
CA SER A 153 0.22 0.02 -13.66
C SER A 153 0.96 1.30 -14.09
N LEU A 154 0.27 2.40 -14.39
CA LEU A 154 0.89 3.61 -14.98
C LEU A 154 2.02 4.19 -14.13
N SER A 155 1.73 4.43 -12.85
CA SER A 155 2.73 4.98 -11.92
C SER A 155 3.93 4.05 -11.75
N THR A 156 3.71 2.74 -11.73
CA THR A 156 4.78 1.74 -11.66
C THR A 156 5.63 1.73 -12.93
N MET A 157 5.02 1.84 -14.12
CA MET A 157 5.74 1.95 -15.39
C MET A 157 6.70 3.13 -15.40
N LEU A 158 6.24 4.30 -14.95
CA LEU A 158 7.08 5.50 -14.86
C LEU A 158 8.24 5.30 -13.87
N VAL A 159 7.97 4.74 -12.69
CA VAL A 159 8.99 4.46 -11.66
C VAL A 159 10.04 3.46 -12.16
N MET A 160 9.62 2.43 -12.90
CA MET A 160 10.53 1.39 -13.42
C MET A 160 11.16 1.74 -14.78
N GLY A 161 10.74 2.83 -15.44
CA GLY A 161 11.26 3.27 -16.74
C GLY A 161 10.73 2.48 -17.94
N PHE A 162 9.46 2.08 -17.93
CA PHE A 162 8.72 1.46 -19.05
C PHE A 162 7.97 2.52 -19.86
N GLN A 163 8.71 3.41 -20.53
CA GLN A 163 8.13 4.58 -21.20
C GLN A 163 7.26 4.20 -22.41
N ASP A 164 7.66 3.18 -23.18
CA ASP A 164 6.92 2.75 -24.38
C ASP A 164 5.57 2.12 -23.99
N GLU A 165 5.59 1.24 -22.99
CA GLU A 165 4.39 0.62 -22.42
C GLU A 165 3.47 1.66 -21.79
N PHE A 166 4.04 2.64 -21.07
CA PHE A 166 3.28 3.76 -20.51
C PHE A 166 2.57 4.55 -21.60
N ASN A 167 3.27 4.94 -22.67
CA ASN A 167 2.68 5.72 -23.76
C ASN A 167 1.54 4.95 -24.45
N GLU A 168 1.69 3.63 -24.65
CA GLU A 168 0.62 2.78 -25.17
C GLU A 168 -0.58 2.72 -24.22
N ALA A 169 -0.33 2.59 -22.92
CA ALA A 169 -1.37 2.55 -21.91
C ALA A 169 -2.18 3.87 -21.85
N VAL A 170 -1.50 5.02 -21.90
CA VAL A 170 -2.13 6.35 -21.94
C VAL A 170 -3.04 6.49 -23.18
N GLN A 171 -2.60 6.03 -24.36
CA GLN A 171 -3.43 6.03 -25.56
C GLN A 171 -4.69 5.16 -25.41
N ALA A 172 -4.59 4.03 -24.71
CA ALA A 172 -5.75 3.19 -24.43
C ALA A 172 -6.73 3.87 -23.46
N ILE A 173 -6.21 4.60 -22.47
CA ILE A 173 -6.99 5.30 -21.43
C ILE A 173 -7.80 6.47 -22.01
N GLU A 174 -7.30 7.15 -23.04
CA GLU A 174 -8.05 8.21 -23.75
C GLU A 174 -9.44 7.73 -24.20
N GLY A 175 -9.56 6.46 -24.57
CA GLY A 175 -10.81 5.83 -25.02
C GLY A 175 -11.77 5.39 -23.90
N ILE A 176 -11.39 5.49 -22.62
CA ILE A 176 -12.24 5.05 -21.49
C ILE A 176 -13.46 5.99 -21.38
N ASN A 177 -14.63 5.40 -21.13
CA ASN A 177 -15.86 6.13 -20.88
C ASN A 177 -16.44 5.76 -19.52
N TYR A 178 -16.15 6.58 -18.51
CA TYR A 178 -16.61 6.37 -17.13
C TYR A 178 -18.13 6.48 -16.93
N ASN A 179 -18.88 6.99 -17.92
CA ASN A 179 -20.34 7.02 -17.86
C ASN A 179 -21.00 5.66 -18.17
N ARG A 180 -20.23 4.62 -18.51
CA ARG A 180 -20.75 3.30 -18.85
C ARG A 180 -19.90 2.22 -18.19
N THR A 181 -20.55 1.34 -17.43
CA THR A 181 -19.91 0.16 -16.86
C THR A 181 -20.08 -1.05 -17.79
N ALA A 182 -19.12 -1.96 -17.78
CA ALA A 182 -19.27 -3.27 -18.40
C ALA A 182 -20.41 -4.04 -17.69
N ASN A 183 -21.31 -4.61 -18.48
CA ASN A 183 -22.38 -5.51 -18.02
C ASN A 183 -23.30 -4.97 -16.91
N SER A 184 -23.41 -3.64 -16.74
CA SER A 184 -24.21 -3.02 -15.68
C SER A 184 -23.82 -3.46 -14.26
N VAL A 185 -22.54 -3.76 -14.04
CA VAL A 185 -22.00 -4.10 -12.71
C VAL A 185 -21.98 -2.82 -11.84
N PRO A 186 -22.42 -2.87 -10.56
CA PRO A 186 -22.27 -1.76 -9.63
C PRO A 186 -20.79 -1.48 -9.38
N ILE A 187 -20.42 -0.20 -9.22
CA ILE A 187 -19.04 0.20 -8.97
C ILE A 187 -18.83 0.49 -7.50
N SER A 188 -17.73 -0.01 -6.94
CA SER A 188 -17.30 0.42 -5.60
C SER A 188 -16.69 1.81 -5.70
N VAL A 189 -17.22 2.76 -4.93
CA VAL A 189 -16.74 4.15 -4.92
C VAL A 189 -15.30 4.20 -4.44
N PHE A 190 -15.02 3.50 -3.33
CA PHE A 190 -13.70 3.40 -2.73
C PHE A 190 -12.68 2.80 -3.72
N GLU A 191 -12.96 1.62 -4.28
CA GLU A 191 -12.04 0.95 -5.20
C GLU A 191 -11.78 1.79 -6.45
N THR A 192 -12.79 2.50 -6.94
CA THR A 192 -12.63 3.39 -8.09
C THR A 192 -11.73 4.59 -7.76
N ILE A 193 -11.86 5.16 -6.56
CA ILE A 193 -11.06 6.32 -6.14
C ILE A 193 -9.60 5.93 -5.96
N ILE A 194 -9.31 4.89 -5.17
CA ILE A 194 -7.93 4.56 -4.81
C ILE A 194 -7.13 4.03 -6.01
N ARG A 195 -7.78 3.28 -6.91
CA ARG A 195 -7.17 2.70 -8.13
C ARG A 195 -7.15 3.68 -9.29
N HIS A 196 -8.34 4.00 -9.82
CA HIS A 196 -8.43 4.76 -11.05
C HIS A 196 -8.08 6.23 -10.85
N LEU A 197 -8.74 6.90 -9.90
CA LEU A 197 -8.48 8.32 -9.67
C LEU A 197 -7.07 8.55 -9.13
N GLY A 198 -6.64 7.75 -8.14
CA GLY A 198 -5.28 7.77 -7.60
C GLY A 198 -4.21 7.50 -8.67
N GLY A 199 -4.41 6.46 -9.49
CA GLY A 199 -3.50 6.08 -10.57
C GLY A 199 -3.36 7.14 -11.65
N LEU A 200 -4.48 7.73 -12.10
CA LEU A 200 -4.48 8.82 -13.08
C LEU A 200 -3.78 10.07 -12.55
N LEU A 201 -4.10 10.50 -11.33
CA LEU A 201 -3.49 11.68 -10.71
C LEU A 201 -2.00 11.50 -10.47
N SER A 202 -1.58 10.35 -9.94
CA SER A 202 -0.16 10.07 -9.73
C SER A 202 0.60 10.00 -11.06
N ALA A 203 0.06 9.32 -12.07
CA ALA A 203 0.68 9.27 -13.38
C ALA A 203 0.74 10.66 -14.05
N TYR A 204 -0.28 11.51 -13.86
CA TYR A 204 -0.25 12.91 -14.30
C TYR A 204 0.89 13.68 -13.63
N GLU A 205 1.02 13.62 -12.31
CA GLU A 205 2.08 14.32 -11.59
C GLU A 205 3.48 13.88 -12.02
N LEU A 206 3.66 12.58 -12.26
CA LEU A 206 4.94 12.00 -12.65
C LEU A 206 5.32 12.26 -14.11
N SER A 207 4.35 12.47 -15.00
CA SER A 207 4.58 12.52 -16.44
C SER A 207 4.20 13.84 -17.13
N GLY A 208 3.29 14.62 -16.57
CA GLY A 208 2.72 15.83 -17.18
C GLY A 208 1.76 15.58 -18.36
N HIS A 209 1.26 14.36 -18.56
CA HIS A 209 0.33 14.07 -19.66
C HIS A 209 -1.09 14.57 -19.34
N GLU A 210 -1.49 15.69 -19.95
CA GLU A 210 -2.77 16.37 -19.69
C GLU A 210 -4.04 15.51 -19.88
N ILE A 211 -3.99 14.51 -20.76
CA ILE A 211 -5.11 13.58 -20.93
C ILE A 211 -5.43 12.81 -19.64
N LEU A 212 -4.44 12.53 -18.80
CA LEU A 212 -4.63 11.85 -17.53
C LEU A 212 -5.41 12.72 -16.54
N LEU A 213 -5.09 14.01 -16.46
CA LEU A 213 -5.84 14.97 -15.65
C LEU A 213 -7.27 15.14 -16.17
N THR A 214 -7.44 15.22 -17.50
CA THR A 214 -8.76 15.28 -18.13
C THR A 214 -9.62 14.07 -17.73
N LYS A 215 -9.05 12.86 -17.80
CA LYS A 215 -9.74 11.63 -17.38
C LYS A 215 -10.00 11.56 -15.89
N ALA A 216 -9.09 12.07 -15.06
CA ALA A 216 -9.27 12.15 -13.62
C ALA A 216 -10.45 13.09 -13.26
N GLU A 217 -10.56 14.23 -13.93
CA GLU A 217 -11.68 15.16 -13.74
C GLU A 217 -13.01 14.56 -14.22
N GLU A 218 -13.04 13.93 -15.41
CA GLU A 218 -14.22 13.20 -15.90
C GLU A 218 -14.70 12.18 -14.86
N LEU A 219 -13.78 11.37 -14.32
CA LEU A 219 -14.10 10.38 -13.29
C LEU A 219 -14.59 11.01 -11.98
N GLY A 220 -13.91 12.07 -11.52
CA GLY A 220 -14.32 12.82 -10.33
C GLY A 220 -15.76 13.32 -10.45
N GLN A 221 -16.14 13.89 -11.60
CA GLN A 221 -17.51 14.34 -11.87
C GLN A 221 -18.53 13.18 -11.84
N VAL A 222 -18.18 12.01 -12.39
CA VAL A 222 -19.05 10.81 -12.38
C VAL A 222 -19.29 10.28 -10.97
N LEU A 223 -18.32 10.41 -10.08
CA LEU A 223 -18.39 9.92 -8.70
C LEU A 223 -19.05 10.88 -7.72
N MET A 224 -19.07 12.19 -8.01
CA MET A 224 -19.64 13.20 -7.10
C MET A 224 -21.04 12.85 -6.55
N PRO A 225 -21.99 12.33 -7.35
CA PRO A 225 -23.32 12.04 -6.83
C PRO A 225 -23.39 10.83 -5.88
N ALA A 226 -22.31 10.04 -5.75
CA ALA A 226 -22.18 9.00 -4.72
C ALA A 226 -22.06 9.56 -3.30
N PHE A 227 -21.79 10.87 -3.18
CA PHE A 227 -21.69 11.60 -1.92
C PHE A 227 -22.97 12.38 -1.58
N ASP A 228 -24.06 12.20 -2.33
CA ASP A 228 -25.35 12.88 -2.12
C ASP A 228 -26.12 12.26 -0.93
N THR A 229 -25.50 12.29 0.25
CA THR A 229 -26.08 11.88 1.53
C THR A 229 -26.25 13.10 2.45
N PRO A 230 -27.09 13.05 3.50
CA PRO A 230 -27.29 14.19 4.40
C PRO A 230 -26.00 14.72 5.06
N TYR A 231 -24.97 13.88 5.13
CA TYR A 231 -23.70 14.15 5.79
C TYR A 231 -22.50 14.17 4.84
N ASP A 232 -22.74 14.17 3.53
CA ASP A 232 -21.70 14.14 2.49
C ASP A 232 -20.79 12.89 2.49
N LEU A 233 -21.19 11.84 3.20
CA LEU A 233 -20.49 10.56 3.26
C LEU A 233 -20.77 9.74 1.99
N PRO A 234 -19.77 9.06 1.41
CA PRO A 234 -19.95 8.27 0.20
C PRO A 234 -20.73 6.98 0.46
N HIS A 235 -21.58 6.61 -0.48
CA HIS A 235 -22.11 5.24 -0.56
C HIS A 235 -20.99 4.24 -0.88
N HIS A 236 -21.12 2.99 -0.41
CA HIS A 236 -20.22 1.90 -0.80
C HIS A 236 -20.30 1.61 -2.30
N TRP A 237 -21.53 1.30 -2.77
CA TRP A 237 -21.83 1.06 -4.17
C TRP A 237 -22.42 2.30 -4.84
N TRP A 238 -21.98 2.56 -6.06
CA TRP A 238 -22.53 3.55 -6.96
C TRP A 238 -22.92 2.91 -8.29
N TYR A 239 -23.87 3.54 -9.00
CA TYR A 239 -24.50 3.06 -10.24
C TYR A 239 -25.47 1.87 -10.01
N LEU A 240 -26.76 2.07 -10.34
CA LEU A 240 -27.89 1.11 -10.25
C LEU A 240 -28.35 0.68 -8.85
N GLU A 241 -27.46 0.60 -7.88
CA GLU A 241 -27.79 0.28 -6.48
C GLU A 241 -27.32 1.40 -5.55
N ARG A 242 -28.14 1.72 -4.54
CA ARG A 242 -27.80 2.64 -3.46
C ARG A 242 -28.23 2.01 -2.14
N ASP A 243 -27.24 1.57 -1.38
CA ASP A 243 -27.42 1.21 0.03
C ASP A 243 -26.75 2.29 0.90
N ASN A 244 -27.31 2.52 2.08
CA ASN A 244 -26.71 3.38 3.08
C ASN A 244 -25.58 2.68 3.85
N PHE A 245 -25.34 1.39 3.64
CA PHE A 245 -24.16 0.72 4.19
C PHE A 245 -22.87 1.28 3.57
N SER A 246 -21.88 1.56 4.43
CA SER A 246 -20.49 1.77 4.05
C SER A 246 -19.55 1.38 5.19
N LEU A 247 -18.26 1.31 4.89
CA LEU A 247 -17.19 1.04 5.83
C LEU A 247 -16.46 2.34 6.18
N ILE A 248 -15.88 2.42 7.39
CA ILE A 248 -15.10 3.62 7.75
C ILE A 248 -13.87 3.77 6.85
N ALA A 249 -13.24 2.66 6.42
CA ALA A 249 -12.17 2.68 5.43
C ALA A 249 -12.60 3.36 4.12
N GLU A 250 -13.83 3.15 3.67
CA GLU A 250 -14.30 3.74 2.40
C GLU A 250 -14.61 5.23 2.53
N VAL A 251 -15.15 5.63 3.68
CA VAL A 251 -15.44 7.04 3.98
C VAL A 251 -14.16 7.82 4.26
N GLY A 252 -13.22 7.21 4.97
CA GLY A 252 -11.97 7.80 5.41
C GLY A 252 -10.85 7.81 4.37
N THR A 253 -11.11 7.31 3.16
CA THR A 253 -10.07 7.09 2.13
C THR A 253 -10.50 7.63 0.76
N VAL A 254 -10.79 8.93 0.73
CA VAL A 254 -11.07 9.70 -0.50
C VAL A 254 -10.28 11.01 -0.57
N GLN A 255 -9.64 11.37 0.53
CA GLN A 255 -9.21 12.74 0.79
C GLN A 255 -7.98 13.12 -0.03
N LEU A 256 -7.01 12.21 -0.18
CA LEU A 256 -5.76 12.51 -0.91
C LEU A 256 -6.04 12.78 -2.38
N GLU A 257 -6.86 11.93 -3.00
CA GLU A 257 -7.24 11.99 -4.40
C GLU A 257 -8.06 13.24 -4.68
N PHE A 258 -9.08 13.52 -3.86
CA PHE A 258 -9.97 14.67 -4.07
C PHE A 258 -9.26 16.01 -3.82
N MET A 259 -8.39 16.10 -2.81
CA MET A 259 -7.56 17.29 -2.61
C MET A 259 -6.60 17.51 -3.77
N THR A 260 -5.98 16.44 -4.28
CA THR A 260 -5.07 16.51 -5.41
C THR A 260 -5.80 16.89 -6.70
N LEU A 261 -7.00 16.35 -6.93
CA LEU A 261 -7.83 16.71 -8.08
C LEU A 261 -8.19 18.19 -8.05
N SER A 262 -8.71 18.70 -6.92
CA SER A 262 -9.01 20.12 -6.74
C SER A 262 -7.81 21.04 -6.97
N HIS A 263 -6.61 20.60 -6.56
CA HIS A 263 -5.40 21.38 -6.77
C HIS A 263 -5.11 21.60 -8.26
N TYR A 264 -5.27 20.57 -9.10
CA TYR A 264 -4.93 20.65 -10.52
C TYR A 264 -6.05 21.17 -11.41
N THR A 265 -7.30 20.83 -11.12
CA THR A 265 -8.44 21.36 -11.90
C THR A 265 -8.78 22.80 -11.50
N GLY A 266 -8.39 23.23 -10.30
CA GLY A 266 -8.83 24.49 -9.72
C GLY A 266 -10.30 24.48 -9.27
N ASP A 267 -11.00 23.34 -9.39
CA ASP A 267 -12.36 23.19 -8.87
C ASP A 267 -12.31 22.80 -7.38
N PRO A 268 -12.71 23.69 -6.45
CA PRO A 268 -12.62 23.44 -5.02
C PRO A 268 -13.67 22.44 -4.49
N GLN A 269 -14.60 21.94 -5.30
CA GLN A 269 -15.67 21.05 -4.80
C GLN A 269 -15.15 19.74 -4.22
N TYR A 270 -14.09 19.16 -4.81
CA TYR A 270 -13.54 17.87 -4.37
C TYR A 270 -12.84 17.99 -3.03
N ALA A 271 -11.93 18.97 -2.88
CA ALA A 271 -11.26 19.27 -1.62
C ALA A 271 -12.24 19.65 -0.51
N ARG A 272 -13.29 20.42 -0.82
CA ARG A 272 -14.37 20.72 0.14
C ARG A 272 -15.08 19.47 0.61
N LYS A 273 -15.38 18.55 -0.31
CA LYS A 273 -16.05 17.29 0.02
C LYS A 273 -15.18 16.43 0.93
N ALA A 274 -13.92 16.22 0.53
CA ALA A 274 -12.92 15.51 1.32
C ALA A 274 -12.80 16.05 2.75
N GLN A 275 -12.65 17.37 2.87
CA GLN A 275 -12.51 18.02 4.16
C GLN A 275 -13.76 17.93 5.03
N ARG A 276 -14.95 18.12 4.46
CA ARG A 276 -16.21 18.02 5.22
C ARG A 276 -16.42 16.62 5.79
N ILE A 277 -16.00 15.58 5.07
CA ILE A 277 -16.02 14.21 5.58
C ILE A 277 -15.12 14.10 6.80
N THR A 278 -13.89 14.62 6.73
CA THR A 278 -12.95 14.61 7.86
C THR A 278 -13.49 15.39 9.06
N ASP A 279 -14.06 16.58 8.84
CA ASP A 279 -14.70 17.38 9.90
C ASP A 279 -15.84 16.61 10.56
N TYR A 280 -16.67 15.94 9.76
CA TYR A 280 -17.78 15.14 10.27
C TYR A 280 -17.29 13.95 11.11
N VAL A 281 -16.31 13.19 10.59
CA VAL A 281 -15.72 12.03 11.31
C VAL A 281 -15.02 12.48 12.60
N GLU A 282 -14.28 13.60 12.62
CA GLU A 282 -13.69 14.14 13.87
C GLU A 282 -14.77 14.52 14.89
N SER A 283 -15.93 15.02 14.42
CA SER A 283 -17.02 15.46 15.30
C SER A 283 -17.82 14.33 15.95
N MET A 284 -17.67 13.09 15.46
CA MET A 284 -18.43 11.95 15.96
C MET A 284 -18.14 11.67 17.43
N GLY A 285 -19.14 11.13 18.11
CA GLY A 285 -19.07 10.74 19.52
C GLY A 285 -20.04 9.61 19.85
N ILE A 286 -20.40 9.52 21.12
CA ILE A 286 -21.33 8.49 21.62
C ILE A 286 -22.68 8.55 20.89
N GLU A 287 -23.12 9.74 20.48
CA GLU A 287 -24.37 9.94 19.72
C GLU A 287 -24.33 9.25 18.35
N GLN A 288 -23.16 9.12 17.72
CA GLN A 288 -22.93 8.41 16.47
C GLN A 288 -22.41 6.99 16.70
N ASN A 289 -22.57 6.45 17.91
CA ASN A 289 -22.14 5.12 18.33
C ASN A 289 -20.60 4.93 18.37
N MET A 290 -19.83 6.02 18.50
CA MET A 290 -18.40 5.98 18.77
C MET A 290 -18.13 6.08 20.28
N HIS A 291 -17.69 4.97 20.89
CA HIS A 291 -17.57 4.85 22.36
C HIS A 291 -16.18 5.19 22.91
N ILE A 292 -15.15 5.21 22.07
CA ILE A 292 -13.77 5.55 22.45
C ILE A 292 -13.25 6.56 21.43
N PRO A 293 -12.89 7.79 21.85
CA PRO A 293 -12.26 8.79 20.96
C PRO A 293 -11.05 8.22 20.23
N GLY A 294 -10.91 8.57 18.95
CA GLY A 294 -9.88 8.08 18.05
C GLY A 294 -10.04 6.63 17.57
N LEU A 295 -11.00 5.85 18.09
CA LEU A 295 -11.29 4.48 17.64
C LEU A 295 -12.62 4.40 16.92
N TYR A 296 -12.57 4.62 15.61
CA TYR A 296 -13.74 4.56 14.74
C TYR A 296 -14.17 3.10 14.48
N PRO A 297 -15.47 2.76 14.68
CA PRO A 297 -16.02 1.46 14.32
C PRO A 297 -16.02 1.19 12.80
N THR A 298 -16.00 -0.08 12.40
CA THR A 298 -15.75 -0.47 11.01
C THR A 298 -16.92 -0.26 10.06
N THR A 299 -18.17 -0.32 10.54
CA THR A 299 -19.36 -0.20 9.67
C THR A 299 -20.23 0.99 10.04
N MET A 300 -20.83 1.62 9.03
CA MET A 300 -21.61 2.84 9.16
C MET A 300 -22.84 2.83 8.26
N ASP A 301 -23.86 3.57 8.69
CA ASP A 301 -25.03 3.95 7.88
C ASP A 301 -24.86 5.41 7.44
N VAL A 302 -24.56 5.64 6.17
CA VAL A 302 -24.28 6.98 5.63
C VAL A 302 -25.52 7.85 5.47
N GLY A 303 -26.72 7.24 5.47
CA GLY A 303 -27.98 7.98 5.47
C GLY A 303 -28.31 8.55 6.84
N ARG A 304 -27.93 7.86 7.91
CA ARG A 304 -28.10 8.30 9.31
C ARG A 304 -26.87 9.00 9.88
N GLY A 305 -25.68 8.78 9.31
CA GLY A 305 -24.43 9.36 9.77
C GLY A 305 -23.92 8.74 11.08
N GLU A 306 -24.19 7.45 11.30
CA GLU A 306 -23.86 6.77 12.55
C GLU A 306 -23.22 5.39 12.31
N PHE A 307 -22.32 4.99 13.20
CA PHE A 307 -21.73 3.67 13.17
C PHE A 307 -22.77 2.60 13.51
N THR A 308 -22.79 1.51 12.75
CA THR A 308 -23.76 0.40 12.90
C THR A 308 -23.21 -0.75 13.75
N ASN A 309 -21.93 -0.70 14.11
CA ASN A 309 -21.29 -1.66 15.02
C ASN A 309 -20.42 -0.93 16.06
N SER A 310 -19.70 -1.71 16.87
CA SER A 310 -18.77 -1.19 17.89
C SER A 310 -17.34 -1.73 17.75
N ILE A 311 -17.03 -2.35 16.62
CA ILE A 311 -15.74 -3.01 16.38
C ILE A 311 -14.82 -2.03 15.68
N SER A 312 -13.69 -1.68 16.30
CA SER A 312 -12.63 -0.91 15.64
C SER A 312 -11.48 -1.84 15.25
N SER A 313 -10.98 -1.70 14.03
CA SER A 313 -9.94 -2.54 13.44
C SER A 313 -8.96 -1.68 12.66
N PHE A 314 -7.66 -1.98 12.79
CA PHE A 314 -6.61 -1.42 11.94
C PHE A 314 -6.26 -2.33 10.76
N GLY A 315 -7.00 -3.45 10.59
CA GLY A 315 -6.99 -4.23 9.36
C GLY A 315 -8.25 -3.94 8.53
N GLY A 316 -8.69 -4.92 7.75
CA GLY A 316 -9.82 -4.79 6.84
C GLY A 316 -11.04 -4.06 7.43
N ALA A 317 -11.64 -3.21 6.59
CA ALA A 317 -12.78 -2.33 6.89
C ALA A 317 -12.47 -1.11 7.77
N GLY A 318 -11.27 -0.98 8.34
CA GLY A 318 -10.87 0.21 9.10
C GLY A 318 -9.50 0.80 8.75
N ASP A 319 -8.55 -0.05 8.35
CA ASP A 319 -7.20 0.24 7.86
C ASP A 319 -6.93 1.66 7.32
N SER A 320 -7.31 1.93 6.08
CA SER A 320 -6.91 3.08 5.28
C SER A 320 -7.47 4.41 5.80
N ALA A 321 -8.56 4.39 6.59
CA ALA A 321 -9.04 5.59 7.26
C ALA A 321 -8.00 6.13 8.26
N PHE A 322 -7.43 5.24 9.07
CA PHE A 322 -6.36 5.60 10.02
C PHE A 322 -5.08 6.02 9.29
N GLU A 323 -4.80 5.36 8.18
CA GLU A 323 -3.68 5.70 7.30
C GLU A 323 -3.80 7.11 6.73
N TYR A 324 -4.98 7.49 6.25
CA TYR A 324 -5.25 8.78 5.62
C TYR A 324 -5.23 9.93 6.60
N PHE A 325 -5.46 9.72 7.90
CA PHE A 325 -5.21 10.77 8.90
C PHE A 325 -3.74 11.20 8.93
N LEU A 326 -2.80 10.27 8.79
CA LEU A 326 -1.38 10.60 8.69
C LEU A 326 -1.03 11.16 7.32
N LYS A 327 -1.47 10.49 6.26
CA LYS A 327 -1.10 10.83 4.88
C LYS A 327 -1.67 12.17 4.44
N GLN A 328 -2.84 12.59 4.92
CA GLN A 328 -3.36 13.94 4.66
C GLN A 328 -2.45 15.01 5.26
N TYR A 329 -1.97 14.81 6.51
CA TYR A 329 -1.00 15.72 7.14
C TYR A 329 0.29 15.85 6.32
N LEU A 330 0.73 14.75 5.69
CA LEU A 330 1.87 14.75 4.77
C LEU A 330 1.60 15.48 3.46
N LEU A 331 0.45 15.19 2.83
CA LEU A 331 0.05 15.77 1.55
C LEU A 331 0.06 17.28 1.61
N VAL A 332 -0.54 17.85 2.66
CA VAL A 332 -0.66 19.30 2.86
C VAL A 332 0.57 19.94 3.52
N ASP A 333 1.63 19.16 3.73
CA ASP A 333 2.88 19.59 4.37
C ASP A 333 2.64 20.29 5.72
N GLY A 334 1.76 19.70 6.54
CA GLY A 334 1.48 20.11 7.91
C GLY A 334 0.61 21.36 8.10
N THR A 335 0.00 21.92 7.06
CA THR A 335 -0.82 23.14 7.16
C THR A 335 -2.13 22.97 7.91
N VAL A 336 -2.66 21.75 7.95
CA VAL A 336 -3.95 21.45 8.60
C VAL A 336 -3.68 20.60 9.85
N PRO A 337 -3.71 21.20 11.06
CA PRO A 337 -3.37 20.48 12.30
C PRO A 337 -4.37 19.38 12.69
N GLN A 338 -5.59 19.41 12.14
CA GLN A 338 -6.64 18.42 12.41
C GLN A 338 -6.19 16.99 12.14
N TYR A 339 -5.58 16.76 10.98
CA TYR A 339 -5.12 15.44 10.57
C TYR A 339 -4.13 14.83 11.56
N LYS A 340 -3.20 15.66 12.06
CA LYS A 340 -2.27 15.27 13.14
C LYS A 340 -3.03 14.89 14.42
N ARG A 341 -4.03 15.66 14.84
CA ARG A 341 -4.79 15.36 16.07
C ARG A 341 -5.51 14.02 15.96
N MET A 342 -6.24 13.80 14.87
CA MET A 342 -6.97 12.55 14.63
C MET A 342 -6.02 11.36 14.62
N TYR A 343 -4.90 11.45 13.89
CA TYR A 343 -3.88 10.41 13.86
C TYR A 343 -3.35 10.08 15.27
N ILE A 344 -2.93 11.09 16.03
CA ILE A 344 -2.35 10.87 17.37
C ILE A 344 -3.39 10.26 18.31
N GLU A 345 -4.63 10.73 18.30
CA GLU A 345 -5.70 10.16 19.13
C GLU A 345 -5.95 8.68 18.78
N SER A 346 -5.98 8.34 17.49
CA SER A 346 -6.10 6.97 17.02
C SER A 346 -4.91 6.08 17.42
N MET A 347 -3.67 6.57 17.35
CA MET A 347 -2.50 5.79 17.77
C MET A 347 -2.51 5.51 19.28
N GLU A 348 -2.92 6.48 20.11
CA GLU A 348 -3.08 6.28 21.54
C GLU A 348 -4.17 5.26 21.86
N GLY A 349 -5.30 5.31 21.15
CA GLY A 349 -6.37 4.32 21.24
C GLY A 349 -5.89 2.92 20.83
N MET A 350 -5.20 2.80 19.69
CA MET A 350 -4.67 1.54 19.18
C MET A 350 -3.72 0.88 20.18
N ARG A 351 -2.74 1.64 20.68
CA ARG A 351 -1.75 1.16 21.65
C ARG A 351 -2.40 0.69 22.95
N ARG A 352 -3.41 1.41 23.43
CA ARG A 352 -4.08 1.10 24.69
C ARG A 352 -5.02 -0.09 24.58
N TYR A 353 -5.76 -0.22 23.48
CA TYR A 353 -6.90 -1.12 23.40
C TYR A 353 -6.71 -2.29 22.43
N LEU A 354 -5.97 -2.13 21.33
CA LEU A 354 -5.84 -3.16 20.29
C LEU A 354 -4.50 -3.89 20.35
N LEU A 355 -3.42 -3.20 20.72
CA LEU A 355 -2.08 -3.78 20.74
C LEU A 355 -1.92 -4.80 21.87
N ARG A 356 -1.46 -5.99 21.52
CA ARG A 356 -1.22 -7.12 22.42
C ARG A 356 0.17 -7.69 22.18
N GLN A 357 0.64 -8.46 23.17
CA GLN A 357 1.84 -9.26 23.07
C GLN A 357 1.48 -10.74 23.24
N LEU A 358 2.06 -11.59 22.41
CA LEU A 358 1.91 -13.04 22.58
C LEU A 358 2.65 -13.51 23.85
N PRO A 359 2.09 -14.44 24.62
CA PRO A 359 2.72 -14.89 25.86
C PRO A 359 4.09 -15.51 25.59
N GLN A 360 5.08 -15.13 26.40
CA GLN A 360 6.44 -15.69 26.35
C GLN A 360 7.18 -15.49 25.00
N SER A 361 6.76 -14.51 24.20
CA SER A 361 7.48 -14.10 22.99
C SER A 361 7.51 -12.58 22.82
N ASP A 362 8.39 -12.10 21.95
CA ASP A 362 8.47 -10.68 21.59
C ASP A 362 7.53 -10.31 20.42
N LEU A 363 6.65 -11.22 20.02
CA LEU A 363 5.71 -11.00 18.93
C LEU A 363 4.54 -10.11 19.39
N LEU A 364 4.37 -8.99 18.70
CA LEU A 364 3.23 -8.11 18.87
C LEU A 364 2.07 -8.58 18.01
N TYR A 365 0.86 -8.44 18.52
CA TYR A 365 -0.36 -8.85 17.85
C TYR A 365 -1.33 -7.68 17.84
N LEU A 366 -1.79 -7.30 16.65
CA LEU A 366 -2.72 -6.19 16.47
C LEU A 366 -4.07 -6.76 16.04
N THR A 367 -5.05 -6.64 16.94
CA THR A 367 -6.33 -7.32 16.77
C THR A 367 -7.50 -6.35 16.88
N PRO A 368 -8.61 -6.60 16.15
CA PRO A 368 -9.83 -5.80 16.30
C PRO A 368 -10.28 -5.74 17.76
N TYR A 369 -10.96 -4.66 18.12
CA TYR A 369 -11.42 -4.43 19.49
C TYR A 369 -12.87 -3.97 19.50
N ASN A 370 -13.68 -4.64 20.30
CA ASN A 370 -15.04 -4.20 20.54
C ASN A 370 -15.04 -3.13 21.64
N THR A 371 -15.35 -1.90 21.25
CA THR A 371 -15.30 -0.71 22.12
C THR A 371 -16.38 -0.71 23.22
N VAL A 372 -17.48 -1.42 23.02
CA VAL A 372 -18.59 -1.55 23.99
C VAL A 372 -18.32 -2.66 24.99
N SER A 373 -18.07 -3.89 24.51
CA SER A 373 -17.77 -5.02 25.42
C SER A 373 -16.37 -4.95 26.01
N ARG A 374 -15.51 -4.07 25.48
CA ARG A 374 -14.12 -3.86 25.89
C ARG A 374 -13.25 -5.11 25.76
N THR A 375 -13.52 -5.93 24.74
CA THR A 375 -12.83 -7.19 24.49
C THR A 375 -12.07 -7.16 23.16
N PRO A 376 -10.82 -7.67 23.12
CA PRO A 376 -10.13 -7.90 21.86
C PRO A 376 -10.74 -9.10 21.12
N GLU A 377 -10.62 -9.09 19.81
CA GLU A 377 -10.78 -10.27 18.97
C GLU A 377 -9.48 -11.08 18.94
N PHE A 378 -9.50 -12.18 18.19
CA PHE A 378 -8.50 -13.25 18.26
C PHE A 378 -7.78 -13.46 16.93
N VAL A 379 -7.86 -12.46 16.05
CA VAL A 379 -7.42 -12.51 14.67
C VAL A 379 -6.54 -11.31 14.33
N MET A 380 -5.55 -11.54 13.49
CA MET A 380 -4.73 -10.53 12.84
C MET A 380 -4.68 -10.86 11.35
N ASP A 381 -5.16 -9.92 10.54
CA ASP A 381 -5.23 -10.05 9.09
C ASP A 381 -3.92 -9.57 8.46
N HIS A 382 -3.57 -10.08 7.27
CA HIS A 382 -2.44 -9.57 6.48
C HIS A 382 -2.61 -8.06 6.23
N LEU A 383 -3.85 -7.62 6.01
CA LEU A 383 -4.21 -6.20 5.89
C LEU A 383 -3.72 -5.34 7.05
N SER A 384 -3.53 -5.87 8.27
CA SER A 384 -2.97 -5.07 9.38
C SER A 384 -1.47 -4.77 9.24
N CYS A 385 -0.78 -5.37 8.26
CA CYS A 385 0.67 -5.29 8.10
C CYS A 385 1.17 -4.02 7.42
N PHE A 386 0.31 -3.06 7.03
CA PHE A 386 0.72 -1.70 6.63
C PHE A 386 1.01 -0.81 7.86
N VAL A 387 0.39 -1.14 9.01
CA VAL A 387 0.47 -0.36 10.26
C VAL A 387 1.90 -0.09 10.70
N PRO A 388 2.86 -1.04 10.62
CA PRO A 388 4.27 -0.74 10.89
C PRO A 388 4.83 0.43 10.07
N GLY A 389 4.58 0.47 8.77
CA GLY A 389 4.98 1.57 7.89
C GLY A 389 4.38 2.89 8.33
N MET A 390 3.06 2.92 8.57
CA MET A 390 2.34 4.09 9.07
C MET A 390 2.92 4.59 10.41
N LEU A 391 3.13 3.71 11.38
CA LEU A 391 3.71 4.05 12.69
C LEU A 391 5.14 4.58 12.57
N ALA A 392 5.97 3.99 11.70
CA ALA A 392 7.34 4.43 11.53
C ALA A 392 7.41 5.86 10.95
N ILE A 393 6.53 6.19 10.00
CA ILE A 393 6.41 7.56 9.45
C ILE A 393 5.93 8.53 10.53
N GLY A 394 4.84 8.21 11.24
CA GLY A 394 4.31 9.06 12.31
C GLY A 394 5.30 9.28 13.44
N ALA A 395 6.08 8.26 13.81
CA ALA A 395 7.14 8.35 14.80
C ALA A 395 8.20 9.40 14.43
N LYS A 396 8.61 9.46 13.16
CA LYS A 396 9.57 10.47 12.68
C LYS A 396 8.98 11.88 12.62
N LEU A 397 7.71 12.01 12.23
CA LEU A 397 7.06 13.32 12.13
C LEU A 397 6.76 13.95 13.49
N PHE A 398 6.48 13.13 14.50
CA PHE A 398 5.95 13.59 15.79
C PHE A 398 6.84 13.27 16.99
N ASP A 399 8.07 12.80 16.75
CA ASP A 399 9.05 12.47 17.79
C ASP A 399 8.53 11.43 18.80
N ARG A 400 7.98 10.33 18.26
CA ARG A 400 7.36 9.25 19.05
C ARG A 400 8.18 7.98 18.96
N GLU A 401 9.27 7.92 19.71
CA GLU A 401 10.21 6.78 19.69
C GLU A 401 9.55 5.43 20.05
N GLU A 402 8.57 5.43 20.97
CA GLU A 402 7.82 4.22 21.34
C GLU A 402 7.03 3.67 20.14
N ASP A 403 6.44 4.53 19.31
CA ASP A 403 5.72 4.10 18.10
C ASP A 403 6.69 3.46 17.08
N LEU A 404 7.94 3.94 16.98
CA LEU A 404 8.95 3.31 16.12
C LEU A 404 9.37 1.93 16.65
N LEU A 405 9.42 1.76 17.97
CA LEU A 405 9.67 0.45 18.59
C LEU A 405 8.51 -0.53 18.29
N ILE A 406 7.27 -0.07 18.45
CA ILE A 406 6.07 -0.85 18.14
C ILE A 406 6.04 -1.21 16.65
N ALA A 407 6.36 -0.26 15.76
CA ALA A 407 6.44 -0.48 14.32
C ALA A 407 7.41 -1.64 13.98
N LYS A 408 8.63 -1.60 14.54
CA LYS A 408 9.61 -2.68 14.35
C LYS A 408 9.06 -4.01 14.86
N GLY A 409 8.49 -4.05 16.07
CA GLY A 409 7.95 -5.27 16.67
C GLY A 409 6.78 -5.88 15.88
N LEU A 410 5.84 -5.05 15.41
CA LEU A 410 4.73 -5.52 14.56
C LEU A 410 5.22 -6.02 13.21
N LEU A 411 6.23 -5.39 12.62
CA LEU A 411 6.80 -5.86 11.36
C LEU A 411 7.50 -7.22 11.51
N GLU A 412 8.20 -7.46 12.62
CA GLU A 412 8.75 -8.78 12.92
C GLU A 412 7.63 -9.84 13.00
N THR A 413 6.46 -9.51 13.56
CA THR A 413 5.29 -10.40 13.52
C THR A 413 4.79 -10.66 12.09
N CYS A 414 4.66 -9.63 11.26
CA CYS A 414 4.25 -9.81 9.87
C CYS A 414 5.24 -10.70 9.09
N VAL A 415 6.55 -10.48 9.27
CA VAL A 415 7.59 -11.34 8.68
C VAL A 415 7.52 -12.77 9.24
N PHE A 416 7.24 -12.94 10.53
CA PHE A 416 7.03 -14.25 11.14
C PHE A 416 5.84 -14.99 10.50
N MET A 417 4.74 -14.29 10.17
CA MET A 417 3.59 -14.90 9.48
C MET A 417 3.97 -15.45 8.09
N TYR A 418 4.89 -14.79 7.37
CA TYR A 418 5.48 -15.32 6.13
C TYR A 418 6.38 -16.53 6.40
N GLN A 419 7.34 -16.39 7.31
CA GLN A 419 8.37 -17.39 7.54
C GLN A 419 7.84 -18.69 8.15
N SER A 420 6.72 -18.63 8.87
CA SER A 420 6.11 -19.77 9.56
C SER A 420 5.20 -20.64 8.67
N SER A 421 5.02 -20.29 7.40
CA SER A 421 4.27 -21.09 6.43
C SER A 421 5.19 -21.98 5.58
N ALA A 422 4.63 -23.03 4.96
CA ALA A 422 5.40 -23.95 4.13
C ALA A 422 5.88 -23.32 2.81
N THR A 423 5.13 -22.35 2.30
CA THR A 423 5.45 -21.64 1.05
C THR A 423 6.36 -20.43 1.28
N GLY A 424 6.52 -19.97 2.53
CA GLY A 424 7.17 -18.70 2.82
C GLY A 424 6.30 -17.49 2.47
N LEU A 425 4.99 -17.67 2.29
CA LEU A 425 3.99 -16.62 2.05
C LEU A 425 3.05 -16.46 3.26
N CYS A 426 2.51 -15.27 3.47
CA CYS A 426 1.64 -15.00 4.62
C CYS A 426 0.18 -15.39 4.34
N PRO A 427 -0.52 -16.01 5.30
CA PRO A 427 -1.96 -16.22 5.21
C PRO A 427 -2.71 -14.87 5.18
N GLU A 428 -3.91 -14.84 4.59
CA GLU A 428 -4.82 -13.69 4.72
C GLU A 428 -5.20 -13.40 6.17
N ARG A 429 -5.40 -14.45 7.00
CA ARG A 429 -5.72 -14.30 8.43
C ARG A 429 -4.97 -15.29 9.30
N TRP A 430 -4.40 -14.79 10.38
CA TRP A 430 -3.89 -15.60 11.48
C TRP A 430 -4.83 -15.47 12.67
N THR A 431 -5.31 -16.62 13.18
CA THR A 431 -6.15 -16.69 14.38
C THR A 431 -5.40 -17.41 15.49
N TYR A 432 -5.37 -16.82 16.69
CA TYR A 432 -4.72 -17.39 17.87
C TYR A 432 -5.74 -17.59 19.00
N TYR A 433 -6.27 -18.80 19.18
CA TYR A 433 -7.36 -19.09 20.14
C TYR A 433 -6.94 -19.24 21.60
N GLU A 434 -5.64 -19.32 21.90
CA GLU A 434 -5.13 -19.62 23.25
C GLU A 434 -4.92 -18.36 24.11
N LEU A 435 -5.72 -17.29 23.91
CA LEU A 435 -5.44 -15.93 24.39
C LEU A 435 -5.26 -15.78 25.89
N LYS A 436 -4.03 -16.05 26.29
CA LYS A 436 -3.39 -15.46 27.43
C LYS A 436 -2.56 -14.24 27.00
N THR A 437 -2.86 -13.64 25.84
CA THR A 437 -2.12 -12.47 25.32
C THR A 437 -2.14 -11.36 26.35
N GLU A 438 -1.02 -10.68 26.50
CA GLU A 438 -0.88 -9.60 27.46
C GLU A 438 -1.09 -8.26 26.76
N VAL A 439 -1.61 -7.27 27.50
CA VAL A 439 -1.63 -5.89 27.01
C VAL A 439 -0.19 -5.44 26.83
N PHE A 440 0.12 -4.83 25.68
CA PHE A 440 1.47 -4.34 25.42
C PHE A 440 1.94 -3.40 26.54
N ASN A 441 3.18 -3.60 26.97
CA ASN A 441 3.82 -2.77 27.98
C ASN A 441 5.23 -2.40 27.51
N GLY A 442 5.40 -1.16 27.00
CA GLY A 442 6.68 -0.65 26.52
C GLY A 442 7.78 -0.62 27.59
N LYS A 443 7.46 -0.74 28.88
CA LYS A 443 8.46 -0.84 29.95
C LYS A 443 9.06 -2.24 30.07
N THR A 444 8.37 -3.28 29.61
CA THR A 444 8.81 -4.68 29.71
C THR A 444 9.10 -5.33 28.36
N TYR A 445 8.58 -4.76 27.27
CA TYR A 445 8.75 -5.30 25.92
C TYR A 445 10.24 -5.34 25.50
N ASN A 446 10.67 -6.50 24.97
CA ASN A 446 12.04 -6.75 24.51
C ASN A 446 13.13 -6.44 25.55
N LYS A 447 12.82 -6.65 26.85
CA LYS A 447 13.76 -6.48 27.96
C LYS A 447 13.88 -7.78 28.75
N SER A 448 15.10 -8.15 29.09
CA SER A 448 15.37 -9.24 30.02
C SER A 448 14.83 -8.93 31.42
N LEU A 449 14.60 -9.97 32.24
CA LEU A 449 14.23 -9.79 33.65
C LEU A 449 15.23 -8.92 34.41
N LYS A 450 16.52 -9.02 34.04
CA LYS A 450 17.58 -8.18 34.60
C LYS A 450 17.35 -6.71 34.28
N GLU A 451 17.08 -6.37 33.01
CA GLU A 451 16.78 -5.01 32.57
C GLU A 451 15.49 -4.47 33.20
N ILE A 452 14.43 -5.28 33.29
CA ILE A 452 13.17 -4.90 33.94
C ILE A 452 13.40 -4.57 35.43
N ARG A 453 14.20 -5.36 36.13
CA ARG A 453 14.52 -5.11 37.55
C ARG A 453 15.42 -3.89 37.72
N ARG A 454 16.39 -3.70 36.83
CA ARG A 454 17.22 -2.48 36.78
C ARG A 454 16.34 -1.25 36.60
N ASP A 455 15.48 -1.23 35.58
CA ASP A 455 14.60 -0.11 35.28
C ASP A 455 13.63 0.16 36.43
N ARG A 456 13.07 -0.88 37.03
CA ARG A 456 12.22 -0.78 38.22
C ARG A 456 12.99 -0.15 39.38
N PHE A 457 14.23 -0.58 39.63
CA PHE A 457 15.05 -0.03 40.70
C PHE A 457 15.34 1.46 40.48
N VAL A 458 15.74 1.84 39.26
CA VAL A 458 15.99 3.24 38.87
C VAL A 458 14.71 4.08 38.99
N LEU A 459 13.56 3.54 38.60
CA LEU A 459 12.27 4.23 38.70
C LEU A 459 11.90 4.58 40.15
N PHE A 460 12.13 3.67 41.10
CA PHE A 460 11.84 3.89 42.52
C PHE A 460 13.00 4.58 43.28
N HIS A 461 14.20 4.65 42.69
CA HIS A 461 15.38 5.30 43.26
C HIS A 461 16.04 6.22 42.21
N PRO A 462 15.40 7.35 41.85
CA PRO A 462 15.86 8.22 40.76
C PRO A 462 17.22 8.92 41.03
N HIS A 463 17.72 8.83 42.26
CA HIS A 463 19.03 9.35 42.67
C HIS A 463 20.06 8.26 42.93
N ALA A 464 19.76 7.00 42.59
CA ALA A 464 20.71 5.91 42.76
C ALA A 464 21.92 6.09 41.83
N ASP A 465 23.12 5.90 42.37
CA ASP A 465 24.34 5.87 41.56
C ASP A 465 24.57 4.48 40.94
N GLU A 466 25.49 4.38 39.96
CA GLU A 466 25.78 3.10 39.29
C GLU A 466 26.28 2.00 40.24
N ALA A 467 26.91 2.36 41.36
CA ALA A 467 27.35 1.38 42.35
C ALA A 467 26.15 0.78 43.11
N GLN A 468 25.16 1.60 43.44
CA GLN A 468 23.91 1.16 44.06
C GLN A 468 23.06 0.33 43.10
N ILE A 469 23.00 0.70 41.82
CA ILE A 469 22.29 -0.07 40.81
C ILE A 469 22.97 -1.44 40.61
N ALA A 470 24.30 -1.47 40.47
CA ALA A 470 25.05 -2.72 40.33
C ALA A 470 24.92 -3.64 41.56
N ALA A 471 24.94 -3.08 42.77
CA ALA A 471 24.73 -3.83 44.00
C ALA A 471 23.32 -4.46 44.08
N ASN A 472 22.29 -3.74 43.63
CA ASN A 472 20.93 -4.28 43.55
C ASN A 472 20.81 -5.37 42.48
N GLU A 473 21.47 -5.22 41.32
CA GLU A 473 21.52 -6.27 40.28
C GLU A 473 22.17 -7.56 40.81
N GLU A 474 23.25 -7.45 41.58
CA GLU A 474 23.94 -8.59 42.19
C GLU A 474 23.07 -9.26 43.28
N GLN A 475 22.38 -8.47 44.10
CA GLN A 475 21.46 -8.97 45.12
C GLN A 475 20.25 -9.71 44.53
N GLU A 476 19.67 -9.19 43.45
CA GLU A 476 18.56 -9.83 42.73
C GLU A 476 19.02 -11.10 42.01
N ALA A 477 20.22 -11.11 41.41
CA ALA A 477 20.81 -12.31 40.81
C ALA A 477 21.09 -13.40 41.86
N ALA A 478 21.54 -13.02 43.06
CA ALA A 478 21.74 -13.96 44.18
C ALA A 478 20.41 -14.53 44.72
N ARG A 479 19.32 -13.73 44.71
CA ARG A 479 17.97 -14.19 45.10
C ARG A 479 17.41 -15.24 44.15
N ASP A 480 17.63 -15.09 42.84
CA ASP A 480 17.19 -16.06 41.85
C ASP A 480 17.87 -17.42 42.02
N GLN A 481 19.12 -17.44 42.49
CA GLN A 481 19.85 -18.69 42.79
C GLN A 481 19.29 -19.45 44.00
N ILE A 482 18.57 -18.76 44.90
CA ILE A 482 18.03 -19.34 46.13
C ILE A 482 16.62 -19.92 45.94
N HIS A 483 15.86 -19.45 44.93
CA HIS A 483 14.41 -19.71 44.81
C HIS A 483 13.95 -20.62 43.66
N HIS A 484 14.84 -21.29 42.92
CA HIS A 484 14.38 -22.21 41.87
C HIS A 484 14.31 -23.69 42.32
N THR A 485 13.09 -24.15 42.64
CA THR A 485 12.56 -25.29 41.88
C THR A 485 12.44 -24.83 40.42
N PRO A 486 12.92 -25.60 39.44
CA PRO A 486 12.89 -25.14 38.06
C PRO A 486 11.43 -24.89 37.64
N PRO A 487 11.12 -23.75 37.01
CA PRO A 487 9.99 -23.72 36.07
C PRO A 487 10.23 -24.84 35.05
N PRO A 488 9.19 -25.44 34.42
CA PRO A 488 9.44 -26.28 33.26
C PRO A 488 10.33 -25.46 32.32
N SER A 489 11.51 -26.01 32.04
CA SER A 489 12.61 -25.37 31.33
C SER A 489 12.08 -24.34 30.34
N GLY A 490 12.35 -23.07 30.61
CA GLY A 490 12.40 -22.09 29.55
C GLY A 490 13.37 -22.65 28.52
N GLN A 491 12.83 -23.16 27.42
CA GLN A 491 13.65 -23.31 26.23
C GLN A 491 14.24 -21.92 25.99
N ASN A 492 15.54 -21.86 25.78
CA ASN A 492 16.13 -20.72 25.10
C ASN A 492 15.48 -20.68 23.70
N VAL A 493 14.35 -19.99 23.57
CA VAL A 493 13.60 -19.88 22.31
C VAL A 493 14.38 -19.02 21.30
N THR A 494 15.48 -18.39 21.71
CA THR A 494 16.34 -17.59 20.83
C THR A 494 17.23 -18.42 19.90
N GLU A 495 17.43 -19.72 20.13
CA GLU A 495 18.15 -20.60 19.18
C GLU A 495 17.26 -21.65 18.50
N ASP A 496 16.14 -22.06 19.11
CA ASP A 496 15.26 -23.07 18.50
C ASP A 496 14.17 -22.50 17.56
N MET A 497 13.90 -21.18 17.55
CA MET A 497 13.09 -20.59 16.47
C MET A 497 13.88 -20.32 15.18
N ALA A 498 15.20 -20.25 15.26
CA ALA A 498 16.07 -20.02 14.09
C ALA A 498 16.39 -21.32 13.32
N THR A 499 16.21 -22.49 13.92
CA THR A 499 16.58 -23.79 13.29
C THR A 499 15.49 -24.85 13.26
N ALA A 500 14.30 -24.56 13.80
CA ALA A 500 13.08 -25.29 13.47
C ALA A 500 11.98 -24.25 13.29
N VAL A 501 11.62 -23.94 12.03
CA VAL A 501 10.42 -23.15 11.75
C VAL A 501 9.23 -23.98 12.22
N GLY A 502 8.88 -23.82 13.50
CA GLY A 502 7.78 -24.48 14.16
C GLY A 502 6.47 -24.06 13.53
N LYS A 503 5.46 -24.92 13.63
CA LYS A 503 4.08 -24.59 13.23
C LYS A 503 3.64 -23.29 13.91
N ARG A 504 2.91 -22.44 13.17
CA ARG A 504 2.27 -21.22 13.71
C ARG A 504 1.58 -21.51 15.05
N PRO A 505 1.91 -20.78 16.13
CA PRO A 505 1.24 -20.94 17.42
C PRO A 505 -0.28 -20.81 17.28
N GLY A 506 -1.04 -21.63 18.01
CA GLY A 506 -2.51 -21.60 18.01
C GLY A 506 -3.20 -22.37 16.88
N MET A 507 -2.47 -22.96 15.91
CA MET A 507 -3.05 -23.92 14.97
C MET A 507 -3.27 -25.28 15.67
N SER A 508 -4.31 -25.38 16.50
CA SER A 508 -4.75 -26.69 16.99
C SER A 508 -5.07 -27.60 15.80
N ASN A 509 -4.61 -28.86 15.82
CA ASN A 509 -4.89 -29.85 14.76
C ASN A 509 -6.40 -30.08 14.51
N PHE A 510 -7.27 -29.54 15.37
CA PHE A 510 -8.72 -29.74 15.35
C PHE A 510 -9.54 -28.57 14.79
N ARG A 511 -8.95 -27.38 14.59
CA ARG A 511 -9.61 -26.24 13.94
C ARG A 511 -8.60 -25.42 13.11
N ARG A 512 -8.55 -25.71 11.81
CA ARG A 512 -7.92 -24.85 10.79
C ARG A 512 -8.76 -23.56 10.65
N GLY A 513 -8.68 -22.65 11.63
CA GLY A 513 -9.58 -21.50 11.78
C GLY A 513 -9.04 -20.17 11.24
N GLY A 514 -8.16 -20.19 10.23
CA GLY A 514 -7.65 -18.98 9.56
C GLY A 514 -7.79 -19.10 8.06
N ASP A 515 -7.93 -17.96 7.38
CA ASP A 515 -7.90 -17.92 5.92
C ASP A 515 -6.46 -18.10 5.44
N LEU A 516 -6.21 -19.23 4.78
CA LEU A 516 -4.88 -19.66 4.35
C LEU A 516 -4.51 -19.17 2.95
N MET A 517 -5.38 -18.41 2.30
CA MET A 517 -5.08 -17.84 0.99
C MET A 517 -3.92 -16.85 1.07
N TYR A 518 -3.30 -16.59 -0.08
CA TYR A 518 -2.42 -15.45 -0.27
C TYR A 518 -2.78 -14.79 -1.59
N LEU A 519 -3.27 -13.55 -1.51
CA LEU A 519 -3.86 -12.84 -2.65
C LEU A 519 -2.89 -11.91 -3.38
N LEU A 520 -1.57 -12.10 -3.20
CA LEU A 520 -0.51 -11.24 -3.75
C LEU A 520 -0.41 -9.86 -3.09
N ARG A 521 -0.95 -9.70 -1.87
CA ARG A 521 -1.11 -8.40 -1.22
C ARG A 521 0.21 -7.73 -0.79
N PRO A 522 0.24 -6.38 -0.72
CA PRO A 522 1.47 -5.61 -0.57
C PRO A 522 1.84 -5.20 0.87
N GLU A 523 0.96 -5.32 1.85
CA GLU A 523 1.00 -4.52 3.09
C GLU A 523 2.29 -4.76 3.89
N THR A 524 2.78 -6.01 3.92
CA THR A 524 4.07 -6.33 4.54
C THR A 524 5.25 -5.74 3.76
N VAL A 525 5.25 -5.81 2.42
CA VAL A 525 6.35 -5.26 1.61
C VAL A 525 6.37 -3.73 1.60
N GLU A 526 5.21 -3.09 1.73
CA GLU A 526 5.10 -1.65 2.01
C GLU A 526 5.83 -1.29 3.31
N SER A 527 5.50 -1.96 4.41
CA SER A 527 6.13 -1.71 5.71
C SER A 527 7.63 -1.99 5.69
N LEU A 528 8.08 -3.03 4.99
CA LEU A 528 9.51 -3.30 4.77
C LEU A 528 10.20 -2.15 4.04
N TYR A 529 9.60 -1.63 2.96
CA TYR A 529 10.11 -0.48 2.22
C TYR A 529 10.23 0.76 3.10
N VAL A 530 9.16 1.10 3.84
CA VAL A 530 9.13 2.29 4.70
C VAL A 530 10.18 2.18 5.82
N LEU A 531 10.23 1.05 6.55
CA LEU A 531 11.20 0.88 7.62
C LEU A 531 12.63 0.82 7.09
N TYR A 532 12.87 0.25 5.90
CA TYR A 532 14.17 0.34 5.24
C TYR A 532 14.54 1.80 5.00
N ARG A 533 13.70 2.61 4.33
CA ARG A 533 13.96 4.03 4.05
C ARG A 533 14.25 4.85 5.32
N ILE A 534 13.59 4.53 6.42
CA ILE A 534 13.75 5.24 7.70
C ILE A 534 15.02 4.81 8.45
N THR A 535 15.37 3.52 8.44
CA THR A 535 16.41 2.97 9.32
C THR A 535 17.72 2.64 8.60
N GLY A 536 17.65 2.23 7.34
CA GLY A 536 18.79 1.71 6.57
C GLY A 536 19.19 0.29 6.94
N ASP A 537 18.39 -0.42 7.74
CA ASP A 537 18.70 -1.78 8.14
C ASP A 537 18.53 -2.75 6.96
N PRO A 538 19.60 -3.40 6.48
CA PRO A 538 19.55 -4.27 5.30
C PRO A 538 18.68 -5.51 5.50
N LYS A 539 18.35 -5.88 6.75
CA LYS A 539 17.46 -7.03 7.01
C LYS A 539 16.10 -6.89 6.31
N TYR A 540 15.58 -5.67 6.18
CA TYR A 540 14.29 -5.43 5.53
C TYR A 540 14.34 -5.71 4.02
N GLN A 541 15.48 -5.42 3.37
CA GLN A 541 15.72 -5.82 1.98
C GLN A 541 15.82 -7.34 1.85
N ASP A 542 16.47 -8.03 2.80
CA ASP A 542 16.56 -9.48 2.79
C ASP A 542 15.21 -10.16 3.03
N TYR A 543 14.36 -9.62 3.91
CA TYR A 543 12.99 -10.09 4.07
C TYR A 543 12.17 -9.90 2.80
N GLY A 544 12.20 -8.71 2.19
CA GLY A 544 11.50 -8.45 0.94
C GLY A 544 11.99 -9.36 -0.20
N TRP A 545 13.29 -9.65 -0.25
CA TRP A 545 13.85 -10.58 -1.23
C TRP A 545 13.32 -12.00 -1.06
N LYS A 546 13.28 -12.53 0.17
CA LYS A 546 12.72 -13.87 0.45
C LYS A 546 11.23 -13.95 0.09
N ILE A 547 10.47 -12.89 0.35
CA ILE A 547 9.05 -12.80 -0.04
C ILE A 547 8.94 -12.86 -1.57
N PHE A 548 9.75 -12.08 -2.29
CA PHE A 548 9.77 -12.10 -3.75
C PHE A 548 10.16 -13.48 -4.32
N GLU A 549 11.16 -14.15 -3.76
CA GLU A 549 11.53 -15.53 -4.15
C GLU A 549 10.37 -16.51 -3.94
N ALA A 550 9.60 -16.37 -2.87
CA ALA A 550 8.42 -17.18 -2.62
C ALA A 550 7.30 -16.88 -3.64
N ILE A 551 7.06 -15.62 -4.00
CA ILE A 551 6.12 -15.21 -5.05
C ILE A 551 6.55 -15.81 -6.40
N GLU A 552 7.83 -15.68 -6.78
CA GLU A 552 8.38 -16.26 -8.02
C GLU A 552 8.15 -17.77 -8.09
N LYS A 553 8.31 -18.47 -6.97
CA LYS A 553 8.20 -19.93 -6.91
C LYS A 553 6.76 -20.42 -6.92
N TYR A 554 5.87 -19.80 -6.15
CA TYR A 554 4.53 -20.33 -5.89
C TYR A 554 3.42 -19.65 -6.69
N CYS A 555 3.62 -18.39 -7.09
CA CYS A 555 2.57 -17.59 -7.73
C CYS A 555 2.78 -17.44 -9.23
N LYS A 556 4.00 -17.58 -9.76
CA LYS A 556 4.27 -17.37 -11.19
C LYS A 556 3.54 -18.38 -12.07
N THR A 557 2.96 -17.91 -13.17
CA THR A 557 2.34 -18.71 -14.23
C THR A 557 3.02 -18.40 -15.58
N PRO A 558 2.73 -19.15 -16.66
CA PRO A 558 3.22 -18.81 -18.00
C PRO A 558 2.79 -17.43 -18.50
N THR A 559 1.71 -16.87 -17.95
CA THR A 559 1.12 -15.61 -18.39
C THR A 559 1.44 -14.46 -17.46
N ALA A 560 1.32 -14.65 -16.15
CA ALA A 560 1.48 -13.61 -15.15
C ALA A 560 1.76 -14.25 -13.78
N TYR A 561 1.07 -13.82 -12.72
CA TYR A 561 1.13 -14.39 -11.37
C TYR A 561 -0.29 -14.64 -10.87
N SER A 562 -0.47 -15.67 -10.05
CA SER A 562 -1.75 -16.03 -9.45
C SER A 562 -1.69 -16.01 -7.93
N SER A 563 -2.77 -15.59 -7.31
CA SER A 563 -3.05 -15.90 -5.90
C SER A 563 -3.07 -17.41 -5.66
N ILE A 564 -2.87 -17.83 -4.41
CA ILE A 564 -2.84 -19.24 -4.00
C ILE A 564 -3.85 -19.55 -2.89
N ARG A 565 -4.33 -20.80 -2.84
CA ARG A 565 -5.34 -21.28 -1.88
C ARG A 565 -4.82 -21.49 -0.47
N SER A 566 -3.57 -21.95 -0.36
CA SER A 566 -2.99 -22.34 0.92
C SER A 566 -1.51 -22.03 0.97
N VAL A 567 -1.11 -21.17 1.90
CA VAL A 567 0.30 -20.91 2.22
C VAL A 567 1.01 -22.06 2.92
N ASP A 568 0.27 -23.05 3.42
CA ASP A 568 0.83 -24.27 4.00
C ASP A 568 0.95 -25.42 2.97
N PHE A 569 0.78 -25.11 1.69
CA PHE A 569 0.89 -26.09 0.62
C PHE A 569 2.34 -26.58 0.44
N VAL A 570 2.50 -27.90 0.34
CA VAL A 570 3.78 -28.57 0.05
C VAL A 570 3.60 -29.38 -1.24
N PRO A 571 4.26 -29.00 -2.35
CA PRO A 571 4.19 -29.76 -3.60
C PRO A 571 4.68 -31.21 -3.44
N THR A 572 4.10 -32.13 -4.20
CA THR A 572 4.50 -33.55 -4.26
C THR A 572 4.82 -33.96 -5.70
N GLU A 573 5.19 -35.23 -5.93
CA GLU A 573 5.39 -35.74 -7.30
C GLU A 573 4.10 -35.75 -8.14
N GLU A 574 2.93 -35.81 -7.48
CA GLU A 574 1.61 -35.91 -8.15
C GLU A 574 0.89 -34.56 -8.23
N VAL A 575 1.22 -33.61 -7.34
CA VAL A 575 0.52 -32.33 -7.20
C VAL A 575 1.55 -31.21 -7.27
N GLY A 576 1.48 -30.44 -8.35
CA GLY A 576 2.36 -29.33 -8.67
C GLY A 576 1.99 -28.04 -7.94
N VAL A 577 2.75 -26.98 -8.19
CA VAL A 577 2.48 -25.65 -7.62
C VAL A 577 1.18 -25.06 -8.19
N GLU A 578 0.93 -25.30 -9.47
CA GLU A 578 -0.24 -24.89 -10.22
C GLU A 578 -1.56 -25.39 -9.60
N ASP A 579 -1.54 -26.55 -8.94
CA ASP A 579 -2.69 -27.12 -8.24
C ASP A 579 -3.06 -26.36 -6.97
N ASN A 580 -2.25 -25.38 -6.55
CA ASN A 580 -2.55 -24.46 -5.45
C ASN A 580 -2.97 -23.06 -5.94
N GLN A 581 -2.92 -22.77 -7.24
CA GLN A 581 -3.19 -21.45 -7.83
C GLN A 581 -4.69 -21.23 -8.15
N ASN A 582 -5.21 -20.03 -7.89
CA ASN A 582 -6.62 -19.66 -7.99
C ASN A 582 -7.07 -19.10 -9.35
N ASP A 583 -6.17 -18.91 -10.31
CA ASP A 583 -6.49 -18.26 -11.60
C ASP A 583 -7.06 -16.84 -11.42
N SER A 584 -6.49 -16.09 -10.48
CA SER A 584 -6.84 -14.70 -10.17
C SER A 584 -5.58 -13.89 -9.89
N MET A 585 -5.54 -12.68 -10.47
CA MET A 585 -4.47 -11.71 -10.26
C MET A 585 -5.09 -10.33 -10.13
N GLU A 586 -5.05 -9.79 -8.92
CA GLU A 586 -5.58 -8.46 -8.65
C GLU A 586 -4.67 -7.37 -9.23
N SER A 587 -5.24 -6.22 -9.62
CA SER A 587 -4.50 -5.10 -10.21
C SER A 587 -3.41 -4.54 -9.29
N PHE A 588 -3.64 -4.57 -7.96
CA PHE A 588 -2.67 -4.13 -6.95
C PHE A 588 -1.34 -4.88 -6.98
N PHE A 589 -1.28 -6.09 -7.55
CA PHE A 589 0.00 -6.78 -7.68
C PHE A 589 1.02 -5.95 -8.47
N MET A 590 0.54 -5.25 -9.51
CA MET A 590 1.35 -4.36 -10.35
C MET A 590 1.46 -2.94 -9.78
N ALA A 591 0.40 -2.40 -9.18
CA ALA A 591 0.44 -1.08 -8.54
C ALA A 591 1.28 -1.07 -7.26
N GLU A 592 1.21 -2.11 -6.44
CA GLU A 592 1.68 -2.06 -5.06
C GLU A 592 2.82 -3.05 -4.82
N THR A 593 2.56 -4.35 -4.89
CA THR A 593 3.51 -5.39 -4.47
C THR A 593 4.82 -5.29 -5.25
N LEU A 594 4.75 -5.21 -6.58
CA LEU A 594 5.94 -5.04 -7.41
C LEU A 594 6.56 -3.65 -7.29
N LYS A 595 5.78 -2.59 -7.04
CA LYS A 595 6.30 -1.23 -6.86
C LYS A 595 7.10 -1.12 -5.57
N TYR A 596 6.55 -1.55 -4.43
CA TYR A 596 7.27 -1.50 -3.15
C TYR A 596 8.48 -2.42 -3.13
N LEU A 597 8.42 -3.62 -3.73
CA LEU A 597 9.59 -4.48 -3.89
C LEU A 597 10.67 -3.81 -4.76
N TYR A 598 10.29 -3.14 -5.85
CA TYR A 598 11.24 -2.41 -6.69
C TYR A 598 11.86 -1.23 -5.94
N LEU A 599 11.04 -0.44 -5.22
CA LEU A 599 11.49 0.71 -4.44
C LEU A 599 12.38 0.30 -3.25
N LEU A 600 12.13 -0.85 -2.63
CA LEU A 600 12.96 -1.43 -1.57
C LEU A 600 14.40 -1.69 -2.05
N PHE A 601 14.59 -1.96 -3.34
CA PHE A 601 15.91 -2.13 -3.97
C PHE A 601 16.33 -0.93 -4.82
N SER A 602 15.63 0.20 -4.74
CA SER A 602 15.96 1.42 -5.46
C SER A 602 16.82 2.37 -4.61
N GLU A 603 17.51 3.30 -5.27
CA GLU A 603 18.23 4.39 -4.61
C GLU A 603 17.27 5.24 -3.75
N ASP A 604 17.77 5.85 -2.67
CA ASP A 604 16.98 6.55 -1.63
C ASP A 604 16.24 7.81 -2.12
N ASP A 605 16.66 8.37 -3.24
CA ASP A 605 16.07 9.57 -3.85
C ASP A 605 14.90 9.25 -4.79
N VAL A 606 14.79 8.01 -5.28
CA VAL A 606 13.66 7.56 -6.11
C VAL A 606 12.39 7.47 -5.26
N ILE A 607 11.41 8.33 -5.57
CA ILE A 607 10.16 8.47 -4.82
C ILE A 607 10.44 8.58 -3.31
N SER A 608 11.19 9.62 -2.94
CA SER A 608 11.52 9.89 -1.54
C SER A 608 10.27 10.17 -0.69
N LEU A 609 10.15 9.53 0.47
CA LEU A 609 9.10 9.80 1.48
C LEU A 609 9.12 11.26 1.99
N ASP A 610 10.22 11.99 1.77
CA ASP A 610 10.31 13.41 2.11
C ASP A 610 9.59 14.33 1.09
N LYS A 611 9.27 13.80 -0.09
CA LYS A 611 8.71 14.56 -1.22
C LYS A 611 7.38 14.02 -1.72
N PHE A 612 7.14 12.73 -1.52
CA PHE A 612 5.92 12.04 -1.92
C PHE A 612 5.17 11.50 -0.71
N VAL A 613 3.86 11.37 -0.89
CA VAL A 613 2.97 10.59 -0.04
C VAL A 613 2.26 9.59 -0.94
N PHE A 614 2.31 8.31 -0.60
CA PHE A 614 1.57 7.28 -1.34
C PHE A 614 0.10 7.35 -0.94
N ASN A 615 -0.82 7.19 -1.90
CA ASN A 615 -2.20 6.84 -1.56
C ASN A 615 -2.27 5.37 -1.05
N THR A 616 -3.46 4.86 -0.74
CA THR A 616 -3.58 3.47 -0.21
C THR A 616 -3.36 2.38 -1.27
N GLU A 617 -3.25 2.74 -2.56
CA GLU A 617 -3.00 1.83 -3.69
C GLU A 617 -1.56 2.03 -4.25
N ALA A 618 -0.65 2.45 -3.37
CA ALA A 618 0.75 2.77 -3.67
C ALA A 618 0.96 3.78 -4.82
N HIS A 619 0.00 4.65 -5.14
CA HIS A 619 0.20 5.73 -6.11
C HIS A 619 0.88 6.93 -5.43
N PRO A 620 2.13 7.28 -5.80
CA PRO A 620 2.82 8.41 -5.19
C PRO A 620 2.22 9.74 -5.65
N LEU A 621 1.85 10.57 -4.69
CA LEU A 621 1.38 11.95 -4.87
C LEU A 621 2.39 12.93 -4.27
N MET A 622 2.62 14.06 -4.93
CA MET A 622 3.56 15.08 -4.50
C MET A 622 3.03 15.80 -3.27
N ARG A 623 3.86 15.92 -2.24
CA ARG A 623 3.57 16.76 -1.06
C ARG A 623 3.62 18.23 -1.47
N ARG A 624 2.72 19.05 -0.92
CA ARG A 624 2.63 20.47 -1.24
C ARG A 624 2.07 21.30 -0.08
N PRO A 625 2.46 22.57 0.05
CA PRO A 625 1.81 23.44 1.02
C PRO A 625 0.37 23.75 0.58
N TRP A 626 -0.59 23.59 1.48
CA TRP A 626 -1.97 24.05 1.23
C TRP A 626 -2.13 25.51 1.73
N THR A 627 -2.18 26.48 0.81
CA THR A 627 -2.23 27.92 1.16
C THR A 627 -3.63 28.39 1.55
N SER A 628 -3.71 29.50 2.31
CA SER A 628 -4.94 30.04 2.86
C SER A 628 -5.99 30.51 1.85
N ASP A 629 -5.66 30.78 0.58
CA ASP A 629 -6.70 31.05 -0.44
C ASP A 629 -7.38 29.75 -0.92
N SER A 630 -6.65 28.64 -0.86
CA SER A 630 -7.12 27.25 -1.03
C SER A 630 -7.74 26.70 0.27
N ALA A 631 -7.37 27.27 1.43
CA ALA A 631 -7.92 26.95 2.74
C ALA A 631 -9.09 27.87 3.13
N ALA A 632 -9.27 29.03 2.50
CA ALA A 632 -10.46 29.87 2.65
C ALA A 632 -11.68 29.23 1.97
N SER A 633 -11.45 28.29 1.05
CA SER A 633 -12.47 27.35 0.58
C SER A 633 -12.70 26.16 1.51
N ILE A 634 -11.93 26.02 2.60
CA ILE A 634 -12.12 25.04 3.66
C ILE A 634 -12.62 25.82 4.89
N ASP A 635 -13.93 25.92 5.06
CA ASP A 635 -14.53 26.50 6.26
C ASP A 635 -14.27 25.57 7.46
N TYR A 636 -13.05 25.62 8.01
CA TYR A 636 -12.71 24.94 9.24
C TYR A 636 -13.49 25.60 10.38
N VAL A 637 -14.58 24.98 10.81
CA VAL A 637 -15.29 25.35 12.03
C VAL A 637 -14.60 24.63 13.19
N ALA A 638 -13.85 25.37 14.00
CA ALA A 638 -13.23 24.82 15.20
C ALA A 638 -14.29 24.12 16.08
N PRO A 639 -14.03 22.91 16.60
CA PRO A 639 -14.98 22.22 17.46
C PRO A 639 -15.24 23.02 18.73
N VAL A 640 -16.50 23.07 19.15
CA VAL A 640 -16.91 23.58 20.46
C VAL A 640 -16.15 22.79 21.52
N GLN A 641 -15.42 23.48 22.41
CA GLN A 641 -14.72 22.87 23.54
C GLN A 641 -15.68 21.91 24.28
N GLN A 642 -15.50 20.60 24.09
CA GLN A 642 -16.07 19.64 25.01
C GLN A 642 -15.42 19.88 26.36
N THR A 643 -16.25 20.22 27.34
CA THR A 643 -15.87 20.32 28.74
C THR A 643 -15.17 19.04 29.15
N VAL A 644 -13.86 19.16 29.41
CA VAL A 644 -13.04 18.13 30.02
C VAL A 644 -13.68 17.78 31.36
N PHE A 645 -14.33 16.62 31.46
CA PHE A 645 -14.56 16.03 32.76
C PHE A 645 -13.21 15.58 33.30
N SER A 646 -12.61 16.43 34.14
CA SER A 646 -11.50 16.04 34.99
C SER A 646 -11.99 14.91 35.88
N ALA A 647 -11.57 13.69 35.58
CA ALA A 647 -11.63 12.61 36.56
C ALA A 647 -10.62 12.96 37.66
N SER A 648 -11.11 13.60 38.72
CA SER A 648 -10.40 13.67 39.99
C SER A 648 -10.19 12.25 40.50
N PRO A 649 -9.02 11.88 41.03
CA PRO A 649 -8.88 10.64 41.77
C PRO A 649 -9.71 10.78 43.05
N SER A 650 -10.73 9.94 43.21
CA SER A 650 -11.39 9.77 44.50
C SER A 650 -10.42 9.08 45.45
N ASP A 651 -10.08 9.79 46.54
CA ASP A 651 -9.53 9.22 47.76
C ASP A 651 -10.51 8.14 48.27
N ASP A 652 -10.18 6.87 48.04
CA ASP A 652 -10.71 5.76 48.84
C ASP A 652 -9.63 5.37 49.86
N SER A 653 -9.51 6.19 50.90
CA SER A 653 -8.94 5.80 52.18
C SER A 653 -9.98 6.10 53.26
N ASP A 654 -10.77 5.09 53.62
CA ASP A 654 -11.27 4.81 54.97
C ASP A 654 -12.48 3.88 54.87
N ASP A 655 -12.24 2.60 55.17
CA ASP A 655 -13.07 1.75 56.04
C ASP A 655 -12.80 0.28 55.74
N ILE A 656 -11.86 -0.32 56.47
CA ILE A 656 -11.99 -1.63 57.12
C ILE A 656 -10.98 -1.62 58.26
N ALA A 657 -11.47 -1.28 59.46
CA ALA A 657 -10.84 -1.64 60.72
C ALA A 657 -11.79 -2.59 61.46
N ASP A 658 -11.32 -3.83 61.58
CA ASP A 658 -11.54 -4.82 62.64
C ASP A 658 -12.97 -5.19 63.09
N VAL A 659 -13.25 -6.50 63.12
CA VAL A 659 -13.26 -7.30 64.36
C VAL A 659 -13.43 -8.81 64.02
N LYS A 660 -12.40 -9.59 64.41
CA LYS A 660 -12.32 -11.03 64.73
C LYS A 660 -12.23 -12.09 63.64
#